data_AF-A0A6J1CYY2-F1
#
_entry.id   AF-A0A6J1CYY2-F1
#
_cell.length_a   1.000
_cell.length_b   1.000
_cell.length_c   1.000
_cell.angle_alpha   90.00
_cell.angle_beta   90.00
_cell.angle_gamma   90.00
#
_symmetry.space_group_name_H-M   'P 1'
#
loop_
_entity.id
_entity.type
_entity.pdbx_description
1 polymer ?
#
loop_
_entity_poly.entity_id
_entity_poly.type
_entity_poly.pdbx_seq_one_letter_code
_entity_poly.pdbx_strand_id
1 'polypeptide(L)'
;MRIQEFGSEILKAVQMIIDAMIKFCEVHSQALDGEFSDENSDKTSSAANHAINVHKCIIEKLCELGTIAAKGGGGLVTILNVSWKGVFTLLQHGNVVLLSKVNIAGTILILVSLVIEPLKCAAATWSSVTKEAVSAAEARRIFLPVKFFLINAVKISCLCPCQAYLVHKEIILCVLTIFTYKFSLSSEKLLETVAEAITELLEPTCLDLVKCIVNSTDLKQDLKLEIMGLLFTTERCSFPDGDPSACFRIDPMNGMFSINCEGMNNGKTLLLGRINLLLNLLRYSFDLSDDAKLLITTKLSWLLDNLVQEDVYASVLLLQVPFLYLSGKTTELKWQPLFSSLLHALKTFMVAVSSSYAWVELQSFLLENLLHPHFLCWDIVMELWCFMLRYADNGLVNGVISNLLSVMKSLESSEPVLVYSSALRKMARSINMMLTYGAHSKLNEICEAIFIQDKSRLSTVILVALILEGFPLNLLSEKIKHIAIQGMVHDYLSFIGNFDETSMLTSSSGVIGLPVFSASATIQSMKLSTSDIDVRTLKFLLALLRGYKISGVGEVKGFCRKLISETLGIISCMKHLYASNEMEEVILELEKLFISGPTASDPLLYECKSGLAPFLAGLAHIKMTETDDNAKSCAVWELYHMLFKERHWALIHLGLTAFGYFAARTSCDELWRFVPQNAALSYDLESGKQVNEEGFMLEFKIFLEKEMALLTVTTSGDQLALLMKEGLMLKDVLNKILKSCEKGIECKSMDTDEGPSSRKRKLPEGISKGMDLLKNGLKVMRQGLSLLEGSHVDSRELHNKLFSHFFGLEDEIARLGNQGGGD
;
A
#
# COMPACT_ATOMS: atom_id res chain seq x y z
N MET A 1 58.46 24.68 23.30
CA MET A 1 58.54 23.21 23.17
C MET A 1 58.63 22.55 24.57
N ARG A 2 57.59 22.69 25.41
CA ARG A 2 57.46 22.04 26.74
C ARG A 2 56.02 21.65 27.10
N ILE A 3 55.01 22.02 26.30
CA ILE A 3 53.59 21.75 26.61
C ILE A 3 53.13 20.39 26.07
N GLN A 4 53.84 19.80 25.09
CA GLN A 4 53.54 18.44 24.59
C GLN A 4 54.07 17.32 25.50
N GLU A 5 55.13 17.55 26.28
CA GLU A 5 55.69 16.54 27.19
C GLU A 5 54.83 16.31 28.44
N PHE A 6 54.15 17.34 28.96
CA PHE A 6 53.25 17.20 30.11
C PHE A 6 51.81 16.81 29.76
N GLY A 7 51.44 16.79 28.48
CA GLY A 7 50.07 16.52 28.04
C GLY A 7 49.55 15.15 28.46
N SER A 8 50.38 14.11 28.41
CA SER A 8 50.00 12.74 28.83
C SER A 8 49.85 12.60 30.34
N GLU A 9 50.73 13.25 31.11
CA GLU A 9 50.70 13.22 32.58
C GLU A 9 49.50 14.00 33.13
N ILE A 10 49.20 15.16 32.55
CA ILE A 10 48.01 15.97 32.87
C ILE A 10 46.74 15.17 32.55
N LEU A 11 46.69 14.48 31.41
CA LEU A 11 45.52 13.68 31.02
C LEU A 11 45.29 12.50 31.99
N LYS A 12 46.35 11.83 32.43
CA LYS A 12 46.29 10.79 33.46
C LYS A 12 45.85 11.35 34.82
N ALA A 13 46.36 12.51 35.22
CA ALA A 13 45.97 13.16 36.46
C ALA A 13 44.48 13.55 36.45
N VAL A 14 43.99 14.14 35.35
CA VAL A 14 42.58 14.48 35.15
C VAL A 14 41.71 13.22 35.21
N GLN A 15 42.13 12.12 34.59
CA GLN A 15 41.41 10.86 34.67
C GLN A 15 41.30 10.31 36.10
N MET A 16 42.41 10.31 36.85
CA MET A 16 42.41 9.87 38.26
C MET A 16 41.50 10.74 39.14
N ILE A 17 41.44 12.05 38.88
CA ILE A 17 40.55 12.97 39.59
C ILE A 17 39.09 12.63 39.28
N ILE A 18 38.73 12.42 38.01
CA ILE A 18 37.36 12.06 37.63
C ILE A 18 36.95 10.72 38.26
N ASP A 19 37.82 9.71 38.19
CA ASP A 19 37.54 8.39 38.79
C ASP A 19 37.38 8.48 40.32
N ALA A 20 38.16 9.32 40.99
CA ALA A 20 38.02 9.57 42.43
C ALA A 20 36.71 10.29 42.77
N MET A 21 36.30 11.27 41.96
CA MET A 21 35.03 11.98 42.12
C MET A 21 33.83 11.05 41.92
N ILE A 22 33.87 10.16 40.92
CA ILE A 22 32.81 9.17 40.68
C ILE A 22 32.69 8.22 41.88
N LYS A 23 33.81 7.63 42.33
CA LYS A 23 33.82 6.73 43.50
C LYS A 23 33.35 7.41 44.78
N PHE A 24 33.73 8.67 44.99
CA PHE A 24 33.27 9.45 46.12
C PHE A 24 31.74 9.56 46.13
N CYS A 25 31.14 9.90 45.00
CA CYS A 25 29.69 10.00 44.87
C CYS A 25 28.98 8.64 44.98
N GLU A 26 29.55 7.56 44.43
CA GLU A 26 28.99 6.20 44.55
C GLU A 26 28.89 5.76 46.01
N VAL A 27 29.99 5.90 46.77
CA VAL A 27 30.04 5.55 48.20
C VAL A 27 29.08 6.43 49.00
N HIS A 28 28.99 7.71 48.66
CA HIS A 28 28.11 8.65 49.36
C HIS A 28 26.63 8.42 49.05
N SER A 29 26.26 8.02 47.83
CA SER A 29 24.88 7.63 47.48
C SER A 29 24.44 6.37 48.23
N GLN A 30 25.31 5.36 48.33
CA GLN A 30 25.02 4.14 49.10
C GLN A 30 24.83 4.39 50.60
N ALA A 31 25.58 5.35 51.17
CA ALA A 31 25.40 5.77 52.55
C ALA A 31 24.09 6.53 52.79
N LEU A 32 23.66 7.35 51.82
CA LEU A 32 22.41 8.12 51.89
C LEU A 32 21.16 7.24 51.81
N ASP A 33 21.16 6.20 50.95
CA ASP A 33 20.01 5.28 50.85
C ASP A 33 19.78 4.45 52.14
N GLY A 34 20.82 4.30 52.99
CA GLY A 34 20.71 3.66 54.30
C GLY A 34 20.15 4.56 55.42
N GLU A 35 20.26 5.90 55.30
CA GLU A 35 19.81 6.85 56.33
C GLU A 35 18.35 7.29 56.18
N PHE A 36 17.71 7.05 55.02
CA PHE A 36 16.29 7.35 54.81
C PHE A 36 15.33 6.30 55.40
N SER A 37 15.83 5.23 56.04
CA SER A 37 14.99 4.22 56.71
C SER A 37 14.76 4.47 58.21
N ASP A 38 15.41 5.47 58.82
CA ASP A 38 15.23 5.80 60.24
C ASP A 38 14.41 7.10 60.42
N GLU A 39 13.24 6.97 61.04
CA GLU A 39 12.21 8.01 61.25
C GLU A 39 12.60 9.19 62.17
N ASN A 40 13.90 9.48 62.37
CA ASN A 40 14.31 10.62 63.18
C ASN A 40 15.49 11.38 62.56
N SER A 41 15.25 12.57 61.97
CA SER A 41 15.81 13.82 62.51
C SER A 41 15.52 15.06 61.65
N ASP A 42 15.18 16.16 62.32
CA ASP A 42 15.17 17.52 61.76
C ASP A 42 16.59 18.11 61.53
N LYS A 43 17.65 17.29 61.61
CA LYS A 43 19.05 17.71 61.34
C LYS A 43 19.67 17.05 60.09
N THR A 44 19.09 15.97 59.55
CA THR A 44 19.55 15.29 58.33
C THR A 44 19.19 16.02 57.03
N SER A 45 18.35 17.06 57.05
CA SER A 45 17.92 17.75 55.82
C SER A 45 19.00 18.64 55.17
N SER A 46 19.96 19.20 55.93
CA SER A 46 20.97 20.13 55.39
C SER A 46 22.18 19.42 54.78
N ALA A 47 22.66 18.35 55.43
CA ALA A 47 23.79 17.56 54.96
C ALA A 47 23.44 16.72 53.72
N ALA A 48 22.25 16.08 53.71
CA ALA A 48 21.74 15.37 52.55
C ALA A 48 21.52 16.31 51.35
N ASN A 49 21.00 17.52 51.58
CA ASN A 49 20.89 18.53 50.52
C ASN A 49 22.24 19.02 50.01
N HIS A 50 23.25 19.17 50.88
CA HIS A 50 24.60 19.53 50.47
C HIS A 50 25.23 18.43 49.60
N ALA A 51 25.12 17.16 49.99
CA ALA A 51 25.59 16.03 49.21
C ALA A 51 24.91 15.95 47.83
N ILE A 52 23.59 16.14 47.78
CA ILE A 52 22.83 16.20 46.52
C ILE A 52 23.32 17.36 45.63
N ASN A 53 23.63 18.53 46.19
CA ASN A 53 24.16 19.66 45.43
C ASN A 53 25.58 19.42 44.91
N VAL A 54 26.42 18.71 45.69
CA VAL A 54 27.76 18.29 45.26
C VAL A 54 27.66 17.29 44.10
N HIS A 55 26.78 16.29 44.20
CA HIS A 55 26.53 15.32 43.13
C HIS A 55 26.04 16.01 41.84
N LYS A 56 25.09 16.94 41.98
CA LYS A 56 24.62 17.77 40.85
C LYS A 56 25.77 18.53 40.18
N CYS A 57 26.60 19.22 40.96
CA CYS A 57 27.73 20.00 40.44
C CYS A 57 28.73 19.11 39.68
N ILE A 58 29.03 17.93 40.23
CA ILE A 58 29.93 16.96 39.58
C ILE A 58 29.35 16.48 38.26
N ILE A 59 28.07 16.11 38.21
CA ILE A 59 27.41 15.70 36.97
C ILE A 59 27.45 16.81 35.91
N GLU A 60 27.10 18.04 36.29
CA GLU A 60 27.13 19.20 35.37
C GLU A 60 28.53 19.46 34.82
N LYS A 61 29.57 19.37 35.67
CA LYS A 61 30.97 19.57 35.26
C LYS A 61 31.50 18.44 34.41
N LEU A 62 31.07 17.20 34.63
CA LEU A 62 31.40 16.07 33.75
C LEU A 62 30.73 16.21 32.38
N CYS A 63 29.48 16.70 32.32
CA CYS A 63 28.81 17.02 31.05
C CYS A 63 29.56 18.12 30.28
N GLU A 64 29.96 19.20 30.96
CA GLU A 64 30.73 20.29 30.36
C GLU A 64 32.09 19.79 29.83
N LEU A 65 32.80 19.02 30.64
CA LEU A 65 34.09 18.44 30.28
C LEU A 65 33.97 17.49 29.09
N GLY A 66 32.95 16.63 29.07
CA GLY A 66 32.66 15.73 27.95
C GLY A 66 32.34 16.48 26.66
N THR A 67 31.61 17.60 26.76
CA THR A 67 31.28 18.45 25.60
C THR A 67 32.51 19.17 25.04
N ILE A 68 33.39 19.66 25.91
CA ILE A 68 34.65 20.28 25.50
C ILE A 68 35.59 19.23 24.87
N ALA A 69 35.69 18.04 25.48
CA ALA A 69 36.49 16.95 24.96
C ALA A 69 36.04 16.50 23.56
N ALA A 70 34.73 16.54 23.28
CA ALA A 70 34.19 16.23 21.96
C ALA A 70 34.69 17.19 20.87
N LYS A 71 34.87 18.48 21.19
CA LYS A 71 35.40 19.50 20.25
C LYS A 71 36.92 19.37 20.02
N GLY A 72 37.65 18.77 20.95
CA GLY A 72 39.11 18.60 20.86
C GLY A 72 39.59 17.44 19.98
N GLY A 73 38.69 16.69 19.35
CA GLY A 73 39.01 15.60 18.43
C GLY A 73 39.64 14.37 19.10
N GLY A 74 40.38 13.56 18.32
CA GLY A 74 40.94 12.27 18.74
C GLY A 74 41.91 12.31 19.94
N GLY A 75 42.46 13.49 20.26
CA GLY A 75 43.42 13.66 21.36
C GLY A 75 42.83 13.59 22.76
N LEU A 76 41.50 13.72 22.91
CA LEU A 76 40.81 13.75 24.22
C LEU A 76 39.80 12.61 24.41
N VAL A 77 39.89 11.54 23.60
CA VAL A 77 38.94 10.40 23.61
C VAL A 77 38.84 9.74 24.99
N THR A 78 39.95 9.60 25.71
CA THR A 78 39.94 9.01 27.06
C THR A 78 39.15 9.87 28.05
N ILE A 79 39.35 11.19 28.04
CA ILE A 79 38.60 12.12 28.88
C ILE A 79 37.12 12.09 28.48
N LEU A 80 36.82 12.14 27.18
CA LEU A 80 35.46 12.04 26.65
C LEU A 80 34.74 10.80 27.18
N ASN A 81 35.38 9.63 27.07
CA ASN A 81 34.79 8.36 27.50
C ASN A 81 34.56 8.31 29.01
N VAL A 82 35.56 8.71 29.80
CA VAL A 82 35.46 8.70 31.27
C VAL A 82 34.43 9.71 31.77
N SER A 83 34.35 10.90 31.16
CA SER A 83 33.34 11.91 31.51
C SER A 83 31.91 11.42 31.28
N TRP A 84 31.59 10.94 30.07
CA TRP A 84 30.22 10.48 29.77
C TRP A 84 29.84 9.19 30.50
N LYS A 85 30.82 8.29 30.71
CA LYS A 85 30.62 7.12 31.58
C LYS A 85 30.32 7.56 33.01
N GLY A 86 31.06 8.53 33.54
CA GLY A 86 30.82 9.12 34.86
C GLY A 86 29.43 9.73 35.00
N VAL A 87 28.99 10.53 34.02
CA VAL A 87 27.63 11.10 33.98
C VAL A 87 26.58 9.99 34.08
N PHE A 88 26.67 8.96 33.24
CA PHE A 88 25.72 7.85 33.27
C PHE A 88 25.73 7.09 34.61
N THR A 89 26.92 6.74 35.10
CA THR A 89 27.06 6.00 36.37
C THR A 89 26.51 6.79 37.55
N LEU A 90 26.74 8.10 37.63
CA LEU A 90 26.22 8.94 38.71
C LEU A 90 24.70 9.13 38.63
N LEU A 91 24.13 9.21 37.43
CA LEU A 91 22.68 9.22 37.24
C LEU A 91 22.06 7.88 37.64
N GLN A 92 22.70 6.76 37.30
CA GLN A 92 22.20 5.42 37.61
C GLN A 92 22.14 5.14 39.12
N HIS A 93 23.11 5.65 39.88
CA HIS A 93 23.16 5.53 41.35
C HIS A 93 22.50 6.73 42.06
N GLY A 94 21.83 7.61 41.31
CA GLY A 94 21.18 8.79 41.86
C GLY A 94 19.80 8.45 42.41
N ASN A 95 19.53 8.85 43.67
CA ASN A 95 18.19 8.80 44.24
C ASN A 95 17.24 9.77 43.49
N VAL A 96 15.93 9.52 43.54
CA VAL A 96 14.85 10.31 42.91
C VAL A 96 15.00 11.82 43.16
N VAL A 97 15.42 12.23 44.36
CA VAL A 97 15.62 13.66 44.71
C VAL A 97 16.81 14.28 43.95
N LEU A 98 17.88 13.52 43.68
CA LEU A 98 19.00 14.01 42.86
C LEU A 98 18.58 14.13 41.39
N LEU A 99 17.86 13.14 40.86
CA LEU A 99 17.39 13.13 39.47
C LEU A 99 16.46 14.31 39.15
N SER A 100 15.65 14.74 40.11
CA SER A 100 14.79 15.93 39.96
C SER A 100 15.53 17.27 39.97
N LYS A 101 16.77 17.34 40.50
CA LYS A 101 17.56 18.58 40.59
C LYS A 101 18.58 18.75 39.45
N VAL A 102 18.94 17.68 38.76
CA VAL A 102 19.87 17.68 37.63
C VAL A 102 19.10 17.97 36.32
N ASN A 103 19.66 18.80 35.44
CA ASN A 103 19.08 19.06 34.12
C ASN A 103 19.35 17.91 33.14
N ILE A 104 18.63 16.81 33.32
CA ILE A 104 18.76 15.60 32.49
C ILE A 104 18.30 15.87 31.05
N ALA A 105 17.17 16.57 30.88
CA ALA A 105 16.67 17.01 29.58
C ALA A 105 17.72 17.82 28.79
N GLY A 106 18.37 18.79 29.44
CA GLY A 106 19.46 19.57 28.83
C GLY A 106 20.69 18.71 28.47
N THR A 107 21.00 17.69 29.27
CA THR A 107 22.09 16.74 28.98
C THR A 107 21.79 15.92 27.72
N ILE A 108 20.54 15.46 27.56
CA ILE A 108 20.10 14.76 26.34
C ILE A 108 20.20 15.67 25.12
N LEU A 109 19.78 16.94 25.23
CA LEU A 109 19.91 17.93 24.14
C LEU A 109 21.36 18.15 23.71
N ILE A 110 22.29 18.22 24.66
CA ILE A 110 23.73 18.31 24.37
C ILE A 110 24.17 17.10 23.54
N LEU A 111 23.80 15.88 23.96
CA LEU A 111 24.16 14.66 23.22
C LEU A 111 23.55 14.64 21.81
N VAL A 112 22.29 15.05 21.65
CA VAL A 112 21.63 15.17 20.34
C VAL A 112 22.36 16.18 19.45
N SER A 113 22.78 17.32 19.99
CA SER A 113 23.55 18.32 19.22
C SER A 113 24.91 17.77 18.75
N LEU A 114 25.59 16.98 19.60
CA LEU A 114 26.86 16.32 19.28
C LEU A 114 26.71 15.21 18.23
N VAL A 115 25.50 14.70 18.01
CA VAL A 115 25.16 13.75 16.94
C VAL A 115 24.93 14.47 15.61
N ILE A 116 24.19 15.58 15.63
CA ILE A 116 23.75 16.26 14.40
C ILE A 116 24.85 17.08 13.74
N GLU A 117 25.68 17.79 14.51
CA GLU A 117 26.68 18.70 13.95
C GLU A 117 27.73 17.99 13.05
N PRO A 118 28.28 16.81 13.42
CA PRO A 118 29.17 16.07 12.53
C PRO A 118 28.50 15.59 11.24
N LEU A 119 27.23 15.18 11.33
CA LEU A 119 26.46 14.72 10.17
C LEU A 119 26.18 15.86 9.19
N LYS A 120 25.85 17.05 9.71
CA LYS A 120 25.67 18.27 8.92
C LYS A 120 26.96 18.66 8.19
N CYS A 121 28.10 18.59 8.87
CA CYS A 121 29.40 18.85 8.25
C CYS A 121 29.73 17.83 7.15
N ALA A 122 29.44 16.56 7.38
CA ALA A 122 29.65 15.49 6.41
C ALA A 122 28.76 15.67 5.16
N ALA A 123 27.48 16.00 5.36
CA ALA A 123 26.53 16.27 4.27
C ALA A 123 26.99 17.41 3.36
N ALA A 124 27.43 18.53 3.94
CA ALA A 124 27.96 19.66 3.17
C ALA A 124 29.23 19.30 2.38
N THR A 125 30.05 18.40 2.92
CA THR A 125 31.29 17.94 2.27
C THR A 125 30.99 17.00 1.10
N TRP A 126 30.09 16.05 1.30
CA TRP A 126 29.78 15.05 0.27
C TRP A 126 28.84 15.57 -0.82
N SER A 127 28.00 16.57 -0.54
CA SER A 127 27.12 17.17 -1.56
C SER A 127 27.85 18.08 -2.56
N SER A 128 29.06 18.56 -2.22
CA SER A 128 29.79 19.55 -3.03
C SER A 128 31.00 19.00 -3.80
N VAL A 129 31.44 17.75 -3.57
CA VAL A 129 32.80 17.30 -3.99
C VAL A 129 32.88 15.93 -4.70
N THR A 130 31.89 15.03 -4.62
CA THR A 130 32.12 13.62 -4.98
C THR A 130 32.10 13.32 -6.48
N LYS A 131 33.27 13.43 -7.13
CA LYS A 131 33.56 12.74 -8.40
C LYS A 131 33.93 11.26 -8.22
N GLU A 132 34.26 10.87 -7.00
CA GLU A 132 34.69 9.52 -6.61
C GLU A 132 33.83 8.98 -5.46
N ALA A 133 33.75 7.65 -5.35
CA ALA A 133 32.98 6.99 -4.31
C ALA A 133 33.65 7.14 -2.93
N VAL A 134 32.85 7.38 -1.88
CA VAL A 134 33.36 7.51 -0.51
C VAL A 134 33.78 6.13 0.01
N SER A 135 34.96 6.04 0.64
CA SER A 135 35.42 4.75 1.19
C SER A 135 34.70 4.38 2.49
N ALA A 136 34.51 3.08 2.74
CA ALA A 136 33.91 2.60 3.99
C ALA A 136 34.69 3.05 5.25
N ALA A 137 36.03 3.14 5.15
CA ALA A 137 36.87 3.60 6.25
C ALA A 137 36.61 5.08 6.60
N GLU A 138 36.40 5.92 5.59
CA GLU A 138 36.07 7.33 5.77
C GLU A 138 34.68 7.51 6.39
N ALA A 139 33.68 6.80 5.88
CA ALA A 139 32.31 6.83 6.43
C ALA A 139 32.31 6.40 7.91
N ARG A 140 32.99 5.30 8.25
CA ARG A 140 33.10 4.81 9.64
C ARG A 140 33.82 5.79 10.56
N ARG A 141 34.84 6.52 10.07
CA ARG A 141 35.55 7.54 10.85
C ARG A 141 34.62 8.64 11.35
N ILE A 142 33.63 9.02 10.53
CA ILE A 142 32.63 10.04 10.90
C ILE A 142 31.54 9.44 11.81
N PHE A 143 31.04 8.23 11.50
CA PHE A 143 29.90 7.66 12.22
C PHE A 143 30.24 7.01 13.55
N LEU A 144 31.48 6.60 13.81
CA LEU A 144 31.86 6.00 15.11
C LEU A 144 31.70 6.98 16.30
N PRO A 145 32.16 8.24 16.23
CA PRO A 145 31.86 9.25 17.25
C PRO A 145 30.36 9.52 17.39
N VAL A 146 29.62 9.60 16.28
CA VAL A 146 28.17 9.81 16.28
C VAL A 146 27.45 8.67 17.01
N LYS A 147 27.82 7.42 16.73
CA LYS A 147 27.34 6.23 17.45
C LYS A 147 27.62 6.31 18.94
N PHE A 148 28.81 6.77 19.35
CA PHE A 148 29.15 6.93 20.76
C PHE A 148 28.20 7.90 21.48
N PHE A 149 27.89 9.06 20.88
CA PHE A 149 26.96 10.01 21.47
C PHE A 149 25.52 9.48 21.50
N LEU A 150 25.08 8.81 20.42
CA LEU A 150 23.77 8.15 20.39
C LEU A 150 23.63 7.09 21.49
N ILE A 151 24.65 6.25 21.73
CA ILE A 151 24.62 5.23 22.80
C ILE A 151 24.46 5.88 24.16
N ASN A 152 25.16 6.99 24.44
CA ASN A 152 25.01 7.70 25.70
C ASN A 152 23.61 8.36 25.82
N ALA A 153 23.06 8.89 24.74
CA ALA A 153 21.70 9.40 24.71
C ALA A 153 20.69 8.29 25.05
N VAL A 154 20.80 7.12 24.40
CA VAL A 154 19.96 5.95 24.68
C VAL A 154 20.01 5.57 26.15
N LYS A 155 21.21 5.42 26.71
CA LYS A 155 21.40 5.03 28.12
C LYS A 155 20.71 5.99 29.09
N ILE A 156 20.87 7.30 28.90
CA ILE A 156 20.26 8.32 29.77
C ILE A 156 18.74 8.39 29.55
N SER A 157 18.28 8.33 28.29
CA SER A 157 16.85 8.36 27.97
C SER A 157 16.09 7.16 28.51
N CYS A 158 16.68 5.96 28.45
CA CYS A 158 16.10 4.75 29.03
C CYS A 158 16.09 4.79 30.57
N LEU A 159 17.09 5.43 31.19
CA LEU A 159 17.14 5.60 32.65
C LEU A 159 16.11 6.61 33.15
N CYS A 160 15.83 7.66 32.38
CA CYS A 160 14.91 8.73 32.76
C CYS A 160 13.91 9.07 31.64
N PRO A 161 12.95 8.18 31.32
CA PRO A 161 12.02 8.37 30.21
C PRO A 161 11.17 9.64 30.30
N CYS A 162 10.75 10.04 31.50
CA CYS A 162 10.01 11.28 31.72
C CYS A 162 10.81 12.54 31.34
N GLN A 163 12.13 12.53 31.58
CA GLN A 163 13.02 13.63 31.21
C GLN A 163 13.31 13.61 29.71
N ALA A 164 13.45 12.42 29.10
CA ALA A 164 13.57 12.27 27.66
C ALA A 164 12.32 12.77 26.93
N TYR A 165 11.12 12.53 27.49
CA TYR A 165 9.88 13.04 26.94
C TYR A 165 9.85 14.58 26.89
N LEU A 166 10.46 15.31 27.83
CA LEU A 166 10.49 16.79 27.76
C LEU A 166 11.22 17.34 26.53
N VAL A 167 12.08 16.53 25.90
CA VAL A 167 12.89 16.87 24.71
C VAL A 167 12.64 15.89 23.56
N HIS A 168 11.45 15.29 23.52
CA HIS A 168 11.11 14.26 22.54
C HIS A 168 11.15 14.77 21.11
N LYS A 169 10.83 16.05 20.87
CA LYS A 169 10.83 16.65 19.52
C LYS A 169 12.22 16.65 18.91
N GLU A 170 13.23 17.01 19.70
CA GLU A 170 14.63 17.05 19.27
C GLU A 170 15.19 15.64 19.06
N ILE A 171 14.82 14.69 19.94
CA ILE A 171 15.15 13.27 19.77
C ILE A 171 14.57 12.74 18.45
N ILE A 172 13.28 12.96 18.22
CA ILE A 172 12.59 12.52 17.00
C ILE A 172 13.22 13.15 15.76
N LEU A 173 13.41 14.48 15.76
CA LEU A 173 14.02 15.19 14.63
C LEU A 173 15.41 14.66 14.32
N CYS A 174 16.22 14.38 15.33
CA CYS A 174 17.54 13.79 15.17
C CYS A 174 17.47 12.43 14.46
N VAL A 175 16.57 11.56 14.93
CA VAL A 175 16.37 10.22 14.37
C VAL A 175 15.85 10.30 12.92
N LEU A 176 14.84 11.14 12.66
CA LEU A 176 14.28 11.34 11.32
C LEU A 176 15.29 11.91 10.34
N THR A 177 16.16 12.81 10.80
CA THR A 177 17.25 13.38 9.99
C THR A 177 18.23 12.29 9.56
N ILE A 178 18.67 11.42 10.48
CA ILE A 178 19.58 10.30 10.16
C ILE A 178 18.92 9.34 9.15
N PHE A 179 17.66 8.98 9.38
CA PHE A 179 16.94 8.06 8.49
C PHE A 179 16.69 8.63 7.10
N THR A 180 16.34 9.90 7.00
CA THR A 180 16.16 10.59 5.72
C THR A 180 17.50 10.77 5.00
N TYR A 181 18.59 11.01 5.75
CA TYR A 181 19.93 11.11 5.19
C TYR A 181 20.36 9.81 4.51
N LYS A 182 20.13 8.67 5.18
CA LYS A 182 20.36 7.34 4.60
C LYS A 182 19.63 7.16 3.26
N PHE A 183 18.37 7.56 3.18
CA PHE A 183 17.56 7.45 1.96
C PHE A 183 18.11 8.29 0.81
N SER A 184 18.50 9.53 1.11
CA SER A 184 19.13 10.42 0.12
C SER A 184 20.43 9.81 -0.42
N LEU A 185 21.26 9.24 0.46
CA LEU A 185 22.51 8.59 0.08
C LEU A 185 22.28 7.30 -0.74
N SER A 186 21.20 6.57 -0.47
CA SER A 186 20.88 5.30 -1.17
C SER A 186 20.45 5.53 -2.62
N SER A 187 20.01 6.74 -2.97
CA SER A 187 19.69 7.11 -4.34
C SER A 187 20.93 7.42 -5.20
N GLU A 188 22.08 7.64 -4.55
CA GLU A 188 23.34 8.05 -5.19
C GLU A 188 24.36 6.92 -5.18
N LYS A 189 24.67 6.37 -6.36
CA LYS A 189 25.55 5.21 -6.51
C LYS A 189 26.95 5.39 -5.89
N LEU A 190 27.47 6.62 -5.90
CA LEU A 190 28.79 6.92 -5.32
C LEU A 190 28.81 6.95 -3.78
N LEU A 191 27.63 6.87 -3.14
CA LEU A 191 27.45 7.03 -1.69
C LEU A 191 26.82 5.79 -1.04
N GLU A 192 26.71 4.67 -1.76
CA GLU A 192 26.18 3.40 -1.26
C GLU A 192 26.89 2.94 0.03
N THR A 193 28.22 2.98 0.05
CA THR A 193 29.06 2.62 1.21
C THR A 193 28.78 3.47 2.46
N VAL A 194 28.33 4.71 2.27
CA VAL A 194 27.92 5.61 3.36
C VAL A 194 26.56 5.18 3.90
N ALA A 195 25.60 4.87 3.02
CA ALA A 195 24.30 4.34 3.41
C ALA A 195 24.42 3.00 4.16
N GLU A 196 25.35 2.13 3.75
CA GLU A 196 25.69 0.89 4.46
C GLU A 196 26.21 1.17 5.86
N ALA A 197 27.15 2.12 5.99
CA ALA A 197 27.75 2.46 7.28
C ALA A 197 26.73 3.07 8.26
N ILE A 198 25.77 3.89 7.78
CA ILE A 198 24.65 4.37 8.61
C ILE A 198 23.78 3.20 9.10
N THR A 199 23.45 2.28 8.17
CA THR A 199 22.61 1.10 8.45
C THR A 199 23.22 0.20 9.51
N GLU A 200 24.54 -0.01 9.46
CA GLU A 200 25.24 -0.85 10.43
C GLU A 200 25.47 -0.14 11.77
N LEU A 201 25.85 1.14 11.75
CA LEU A 201 26.36 1.83 12.94
C LEU A 201 25.33 2.66 13.70
N LEU A 202 24.42 3.33 12.99
CA LEU A 202 23.54 4.35 13.59
C LEU A 202 22.10 3.87 13.73
N GLU A 203 21.56 3.21 12.72
CA GLU A 203 20.15 2.79 12.66
C GLU A 203 19.69 1.96 13.86
N PRO A 204 20.43 0.93 14.34
CA PRO A 204 20.05 0.21 15.55
C PRO A 204 19.96 1.12 16.79
N THR A 205 20.93 2.01 16.98
CA THR A 205 20.97 2.89 18.16
C THR A 205 19.92 4.01 18.08
N CYS A 206 19.60 4.50 16.88
CA CYS A 206 18.48 5.41 16.66
C CYS A 206 17.15 4.75 17.03
N LEU A 207 16.98 3.48 16.67
CA LEU A 207 15.79 2.72 17.03
C LEU A 207 15.70 2.49 18.55
N ASP A 208 16.81 2.13 19.20
CA ASP A 208 16.85 1.98 20.66
C ASP A 208 16.46 3.27 21.39
N LEU A 209 16.86 4.42 20.85
CA LEU A 209 16.51 5.73 21.43
C LEU A 209 15.01 5.99 21.40
N VAL A 210 14.33 5.65 20.28
CA VAL A 210 12.88 5.75 20.18
C VAL A 210 12.20 4.71 21.09
N LYS A 211 12.72 3.48 21.13
CA LYS A 211 12.22 2.40 22.02
C LYS A 211 12.26 2.82 23.50
N CYS A 212 13.29 3.53 23.96
CA CYS A 212 13.36 4.01 25.35
C CYS A 212 12.12 4.81 25.77
N ILE A 213 11.53 5.57 24.85
CA ILE A 213 10.36 6.42 25.14
C ILE A 213 9.06 5.63 24.91
N VAL A 214 8.97 4.90 23.79
CA VAL A 214 7.75 4.19 23.38
C VAL A 214 7.46 2.97 24.27
N ASN A 215 8.49 2.21 24.66
CA ASN A 215 8.36 1.03 25.52
C ASN A 215 8.33 1.35 27.03
N SER A 216 8.56 2.60 27.43
CA SER A 216 8.64 2.96 28.85
C SER A 216 7.32 2.70 29.58
N THR A 217 7.38 2.03 30.73
CA THR A 217 6.24 1.88 31.64
C THR A 217 5.95 3.14 32.47
N ASP A 218 6.94 4.03 32.58
CA ASP A 218 6.86 5.25 33.41
C ASP A 218 6.09 6.38 32.73
N LEU A 219 5.94 6.30 31.40
CA LEU A 219 5.20 7.28 30.60
C LEU A 219 3.75 6.87 30.44
N LYS A 220 2.83 7.80 30.75
CA LYS A 220 1.40 7.64 30.49
C LYS A 220 1.12 7.45 29.00
N GLN A 221 0.08 6.68 28.69
CA GLN A 221 -0.33 6.37 27.33
C GLN A 221 -0.64 7.62 26.48
N ASP A 222 -1.25 8.66 27.06
CA ASP A 222 -1.56 9.92 26.36
C ASP A 222 -0.30 10.61 25.80
N LEU A 223 0.80 10.57 26.55
CA LEU A 223 2.08 11.16 26.13
C LEU A 223 2.71 10.36 24.98
N LYS A 224 2.54 9.02 25.00
CA LYS A 224 2.98 8.16 23.89
C LYS A 224 2.14 8.40 22.63
N LEU A 225 0.84 8.63 22.78
CA LEU A 225 -0.06 9.00 21.68
C LEU A 225 0.37 10.31 21.02
N GLU A 226 0.78 11.32 21.80
CA GLU A 226 1.30 12.58 21.27
C GLU A 226 2.56 12.38 20.43
N ILE A 227 3.52 11.59 20.92
CA ILE A 227 4.74 11.22 20.18
C ILE A 227 4.39 10.53 18.87
N MET A 228 3.45 9.57 18.90
CA MET A 228 3.00 8.87 17.69
C MET A 228 2.27 9.80 16.73
N GLY A 229 1.56 10.81 17.23
CA GLY A 229 0.95 11.88 16.43
C GLY A 229 1.98 12.76 15.73
N LEU A 230 3.08 13.10 16.42
CA LEU A 230 4.20 13.87 15.85
C LEU A 230 5.01 13.08 14.81
N LEU A 231 5.21 11.79 15.04
CA LEU A 231 5.92 10.90 14.11
C LEU A 231 5.12 10.68 12.82
N PHE A 232 3.81 10.53 12.94
CA PHE A 232 2.91 10.12 11.86
C PHE A 232 1.76 11.13 11.71
N THR A 233 2.11 12.34 11.29
CA THR A 233 1.16 13.43 11.06
C THR A 233 0.30 13.16 9.83
N THR A 234 -1.03 13.28 9.98
CA THR A 234 -2.03 13.02 8.93
C THR A 234 -2.24 14.21 7.98
N GLU A 235 -1.56 15.34 8.19
CA GLU A 235 -1.68 16.50 7.30
C GLU A 235 -1.14 16.17 5.92
N ARG A 236 -2.05 16.07 4.94
CA ARG A 236 -1.71 15.92 3.52
C ARG A 236 -0.90 17.15 3.13
N CYS A 237 0.37 16.96 2.80
CA CYS A 237 1.21 18.04 2.31
C CYS A 237 0.61 18.59 1.00
N SER A 238 0.05 19.80 1.05
CA SER A 238 -0.39 20.53 -0.13
C SER A 238 0.84 20.97 -0.91
N PHE A 239 0.83 20.75 -2.23
CA PHE A 239 1.82 21.38 -3.10
C PHE A 239 1.51 22.88 -3.17
N PRO A 240 2.50 23.77 -3.07
CA PRO A 240 2.36 25.07 -3.72
C PRO A 240 2.23 24.82 -5.22
N ASP A 241 1.22 25.41 -5.87
CA ASP A 241 1.03 25.35 -7.32
C ASP A 241 2.35 25.73 -8.03
N GLY A 242 3.05 24.73 -8.58
CA GLY A 242 4.38 24.91 -9.15
C GLY A 242 4.89 23.65 -9.83
N ASP A 243 5.77 23.83 -10.81
CA ASP A 243 6.37 22.76 -11.62
C ASP A 243 7.05 21.70 -10.72
N PRO A 244 6.64 20.42 -10.75
CA PRO A 244 7.23 19.35 -9.92
C PRO A 244 8.73 19.16 -10.17
N SER A 245 9.26 19.63 -11.31
CA SER A 245 10.69 19.64 -11.60
C SER A 245 11.50 20.60 -10.72
N ALA A 246 10.87 21.66 -10.21
CA ALA A 246 11.56 22.71 -9.44
C ALA A 246 11.82 22.31 -7.98
N CYS A 247 11.05 21.35 -7.44
CA CYS A 247 11.15 20.91 -6.05
C CYS A 247 12.48 20.19 -5.73
N PHE A 248 13.20 19.73 -6.76
CA PHE A 248 14.48 19.03 -6.63
C PHE A 248 15.71 19.91 -6.93
N ARG A 249 15.54 21.22 -7.15
CA ARG A 249 16.68 22.15 -7.33
C ARG A 249 17.29 22.64 -6.01
N ILE A 250 16.75 22.23 -4.86
CA ILE A 250 17.38 22.44 -3.55
C ILE A 250 18.26 21.22 -3.27
N ASP A 251 19.54 21.42 -2.97
CA ASP A 251 20.46 20.36 -2.50
C ASP A 251 19.83 19.63 -1.28
N PRO A 252 19.24 18.44 -1.48
CA PRO A 252 18.37 17.82 -0.48
C PRO A 252 19.16 17.36 0.74
N MET A 253 20.47 17.10 0.58
CA MET A 253 21.35 16.69 1.68
C MET A 253 21.62 17.83 2.67
N ASN A 254 21.74 19.07 2.20
CA ASN A 254 22.00 20.22 3.07
C ASN A 254 20.71 20.84 3.65
N GLY A 255 19.63 20.87 2.86
CA GLY A 255 18.36 21.47 3.29
C GLY A 255 17.73 20.78 4.50
N MET A 256 17.92 19.48 4.66
CA MET A 256 17.33 18.72 5.77
C MET A 256 17.91 19.09 7.15
N PHE A 257 19.22 19.38 7.25
CA PHE A 257 19.85 19.78 8.51
C PHE A 257 19.53 21.23 8.92
N SER A 258 18.71 21.94 8.13
CA SER A 258 18.21 23.28 8.44
C SER A 258 16.79 23.28 9.05
N ILE A 259 16.12 22.12 9.10
CA ILE A 259 14.77 21.98 9.64
C ILE A 259 14.83 22.08 11.18
N ASN A 260 13.99 22.95 11.75
CA ASN A 260 13.80 23.06 13.20
C ASN A 260 12.58 22.24 13.67
N CYS A 261 12.36 22.15 14.98
CA CYS A 261 11.22 21.42 15.56
C CYS A 261 9.85 21.95 15.11
N GLU A 262 9.75 23.24 14.75
CA GLU A 262 8.51 23.86 14.25
C GLU A 262 8.21 23.46 12.80
N GLY A 263 9.26 23.30 11.97
CA GLY A 263 9.16 22.82 10.59
C GLY A 263 9.07 21.30 10.45
N MET A 264 9.20 20.54 11.55
CA MET A 264 9.15 19.08 11.54
C MET A 264 7.84 18.53 10.96
N ASN A 265 6.71 19.18 11.25
CA ASN A 265 5.39 18.74 10.76
C ASN A 265 5.19 19.02 9.25
N ASN A 266 5.84 20.06 8.72
CA ASN A 266 5.62 20.55 7.35
C ASN A 266 6.62 20.01 6.31
N GLY A 267 7.58 19.18 6.72
CA GLY A 267 8.68 18.75 5.85
C GLY A 267 8.34 17.52 5.01
N LYS A 268 7.90 17.70 3.76
CA LYS A 268 7.97 16.66 2.72
C LYS A 268 9.36 16.00 2.69
N THR A 269 10.40 16.78 2.97
CA THR A 269 11.79 16.35 3.12
C THR A 269 11.99 15.18 4.08
N LEU A 270 11.27 15.12 5.21
CA LEU A 270 11.45 14.07 6.24
C LEU A 270 10.56 12.84 6.02
N LEU A 271 9.71 12.83 4.99
CA LEU A 271 8.68 11.80 4.80
C LEU A 271 9.28 10.40 4.62
N LEU A 272 10.32 10.26 3.79
CA LEU A 272 11.02 8.99 3.60
C LEU A 272 11.71 8.51 4.90
N GLY A 273 12.22 9.43 5.73
CA GLY A 273 12.75 9.08 7.05
C GLY A 273 11.68 8.58 8.01
N ARG A 274 10.48 9.16 8.00
CA ARG A 274 9.34 8.67 8.79
C ARG A 274 8.91 7.27 8.35
N ILE A 275 8.83 7.03 7.04
CA ILE A 275 8.54 5.71 6.49
C ILE A 275 9.63 4.72 6.94
N ASN A 276 10.91 5.08 6.85
CA ASN A 276 12.00 4.21 7.30
C ASN A 276 11.90 3.85 8.79
N LEU A 277 11.61 4.85 9.63
CA LEU A 277 11.45 4.63 11.05
C LEU A 277 10.29 3.68 11.34
N LEU A 278 9.15 3.88 10.67
CA LEU A 278 8.01 2.95 10.78
C LEU A 278 8.41 1.54 10.35
N LEU A 279 9.07 1.37 9.21
CA LEU A 279 9.55 0.07 8.73
C LEU A 279 10.46 -0.62 9.75
N ASN A 280 11.35 0.12 10.40
CA ASN A 280 12.21 -0.41 11.45
C ASN A 280 11.43 -0.79 12.71
N LEU A 281 10.47 0.03 13.15
CA LEU A 281 9.59 -0.31 14.26
C LEU A 281 8.79 -1.60 13.98
N LEU A 282 8.28 -1.76 12.75
CA LEU A 282 7.57 -2.96 12.31
C LEU A 282 8.48 -4.20 12.28
N ARG A 283 9.72 -4.05 11.79
CA ARG A 283 10.70 -5.14 11.69
C ARG A 283 11.17 -5.63 13.06
N TYR A 284 11.41 -4.74 14.01
CA TYR A 284 11.88 -5.06 15.36
C TYR A 284 10.75 -5.07 16.39
N SER A 285 9.55 -5.40 15.95
CA SER A 285 8.33 -5.36 16.74
C SER A 285 8.25 -6.38 17.87
N PHE A 286 9.06 -7.45 17.80
CA PHE A 286 9.21 -8.40 18.91
C PHE A 286 9.84 -7.76 20.16
N ASP A 287 10.61 -6.68 20.01
CA ASP A 287 11.21 -5.95 21.12
C ASP A 287 10.29 -4.85 21.68
N LEU A 288 9.08 -4.68 21.12
CA LEU A 288 8.15 -3.64 21.50
C LEU A 288 7.15 -4.15 22.56
N SER A 289 6.73 -3.26 23.46
CA SER A 289 5.64 -3.56 24.39
C SER A 289 4.31 -3.72 23.64
N ASP A 290 3.34 -4.41 24.23
CA ASP A 290 2.03 -4.61 23.57
C ASP A 290 1.28 -3.27 23.37
N ASP A 291 1.43 -2.31 24.27
CA ASP A 291 0.93 -0.95 24.09
C ASP A 291 1.55 -0.27 22.87
N ALA A 292 2.87 -0.41 22.70
CA ALA A 292 3.58 0.16 21.55
C ALA A 292 3.14 -0.50 20.24
N LYS A 293 2.97 -1.83 20.23
CA LYS A 293 2.41 -2.55 19.08
C LYS A 293 1.03 -2.03 18.71
N LEU A 294 0.13 -1.88 19.69
CA LEU A 294 -1.21 -1.35 19.47
C LEU A 294 -1.16 0.06 18.86
N LEU A 295 -0.35 0.95 19.43
CA LEU A 295 -0.16 2.30 18.92
C LEU A 295 0.35 2.31 17.47
N ILE A 296 1.31 1.45 17.13
CA ILE A 296 1.82 1.34 15.76
C ILE A 296 0.75 0.82 14.80
N THR A 297 -0.07 -0.16 15.23
CA THR A 297 -1.16 -0.68 14.38
C THR A 297 -2.14 0.41 13.97
N THR A 298 -2.48 1.34 14.88
CA THR A 298 -3.36 2.48 14.55
C THR A 298 -2.76 3.45 13.52
N LYS A 299 -1.46 3.33 13.21
CA LYS A 299 -0.75 4.16 12.24
C LYS A 299 -0.47 3.45 10.91
N LEU A 300 -0.98 2.24 10.70
CA LEU A 300 -0.84 1.55 9.40
C LEU A 300 -1.62 2.25 8.28
N SER A 301 -2.77 2.87 8.59
CA SER A 301 -3.51 3.67 7.60
C SER A 301 -2.70 4.88 7.12
N TRP A 302 -1.94 5.52 8.01
CA TRP A 302 -1.02 6.60 7.65
C TRP A 302 0.02 6.13 6.62
N LEU A 303 0.51 4.90 6.72
CA LEU A 303 1.45 4.37 5.73
C LEU A 303 0.81 4.27 4.35
N LEU A 304 -0.41 3.72 4.25
CA LEU A 304 -1.12 3.61 2.97
C LEU A 304 -1.42 4.98 2.36
N ASP A 305 -1.83 5.96 3.17
CA ASP A 305 -2.08 7.34 2.72
C ASP A 305 -0.84 8.00 2.11
N ASN A 306 0.35 7.70 2.65
CA ASN A 306 1.60 8.25 2.18
C ASN A 306 2.18 7.49 0.98
N LEU A 307 1.88 6.19 0.81
CA LEU A 307 2.28 5.43 -0.37
C LEU A 307 1.64 5.94 -1.67
N VAL A 308 0.54 6.70 -1.57
CA VAL A 308 -0.12 7.35 -2.71
C VAL A 308 0.58 8.65 -3.13
N GLN A 309 1.46 9.22 -2.29
CA GLN A 309 2.22 10.40 -2.69
C GLN A 309 3.21 10.04 -3.80
N GLU A 310 3.28 10.86 -4.84
CA GLU A 310 4.03 10.57 -6.07
C GLU A 310 5.53 10.31 -5.85
N ASP A 311 6.14 11.00 -4.90
CA ASP A 311 7.56 10.85 -4.53
C ASP A 311 7.81 9.56 -3.75
N VAL A 312 6.90 9.23 -2.83
CA VAL A 312 6.96 7.98 -2.06
C VAL A 312 6.69 6.79 -2.96
N TYR A 313 5.65 6.86 -3.80
CA TYR A 313 5.29 5.84 -4.78
C TYR A 313 6.48 5.50 -5.68
N ALA A 314 7.10 6.52 -6.29
CA ALA A 314 8.24 6.33 -7.17
C ALA A 314 9.45 5.76 -6.41
N SER A 315 9.70 6.24 -5.19
CA SER A 315 10.79 5.73 -4.34
C SER A 315 10.58 4.27 -3.94
N VAL A 316 9.36 3.86 -3.61
CA VAL A 316 9.06 2.47 -3.19
C VAL A 316 9.32 1.48 -4.32
N LEU A 317 8.99 1.85 -5.56
CA LEU A 317 9.15 0.99 -6.74
C LEU A 317 10.59 0.95 -7.26
N LEU A 318 11.32 2.07 -7.20
CA LEU A 318 12.63 2.19 -7.84
C LEU A 318 13.81 2.03 -6.86
N LEU A 319 13.67 2.51 -5.62
CA LEU A 319 14.81 2.64 -4.72
C LEU A 319 15.20 1.30 -4.09
N GLN A 320 16.50 1.05 -4.03
CA GLN A 320 17.08 0.00 -3.21
C GLN A 320 17.68 0.60 -1.95
N VAL A 321 17.52 -0.07 -0.82
CA VAL A 321 18.05 0.38 0.46
C VAL A 321 18.85 -0.73 1.15
N PRO A 322 19.94 -0.40 1.85
CA PRO A 322 20.68 -1.39 2.63
C PRO A 322 19.89 -1.68 3.91
N PHE A 323 19.90 -2.95 4.33
CA PHE A 323 19.25 -3.41 5.56
C PHE A 323 20.08 -4.48 6.25
N LEU A 324 19.92 -4.56 7.57
CA LEU A 324 20.48 -5.64 8.38
C LEU A 324 19.51 -6.83 8.38
N TYR A 325 20.00 -7.97 7.93
CA TYR A 325 19.30 -9.24 7.93
C TYR A 325 19.92 -10.19 8.96
N LEU A 326 19.12 -10.73 9.87
CA LEU A 326 19.59 -11.78 10.79
C LEU A 326 19.53 -13.14 10.09
N SER A 327 20.69 -13.66 9.70
CA SER A 327 20.85 -15.02 9.18
C SER A 327 21.48 -15.89 10.28
N GLY A 328 20.65 -16.58 11.06
CA GLY A 328 21.13 -17.41 12.17
C GLY A 328 21.79 -16.57 13.28
N LYS A 329 23.10 -16.76 13.52
CA LYS A 329 23.88 -15.99 14.52
C LYS A 329 24.62 -14.78 13.95
N THR A 330 24.59 -14.58 12.62
CA THR A 330 25.33 -13.53 11.92
C THR A 330 24.39 -12.50 11.33
N THR A 331 24.64 -11.23 11.62
CA THR A 331 23.95 -10.10 10.99
C THR A 331 24.64 -9.79 9.65
N GLU A 332 23.93 -9.96 8.56
CA GLU A 332 24.41 -9.67 7.20
C GLU A 332 23.78 -8.37 6.68
N LEU A 333 24.56 -7.55 5.98
CA LEU A 333 24.04 -6.38 5.28
C LEU A 333 23.66 -6.79 3.84
N LYS A 334 22.44 -6.45 3.42
CA LYS A 334 21.95 -6.73 2.07
C LYS A 334 21.27 -5.50 1.48
N TRP A 335 21.32 -5.37 0.16
CA TRP A 335 20.55 -4.39 -0.61
C TRP A 335 19.29 -5.07 -1.15
N GLN A 336 18.13 -4.42 -0.97
CA GLN A 336 16.87 -4.90 -1.54
C GLN A 336 16.00 -3.72 -1.97
N PRO A 337 15.05 -3.94 -2.90
CA PRO A 337 14.02 -2.97 -3.22
C PRO A 337 13.25 -2.54 -1.97
N LEU A 338 12.96 -1.24 -1.86
CA LEU A 338 12.22 -0.68 -0.73
C LEU A 338 10.85 -1.36 -0.56
N PHE A 339 10.18 -1.68 -1.67
CA PHE A 339 8.94 -2.46 -1.66
C PHE A 339 9.08 -3.83 -0.97
N SER A 340 10.16 -4.57 -1.25
CA SER A 340 10.44 -5.86 -0.59
C SER A 340 10.67 -5.67 0.91
N SER A 341 11.44 -4.64 1.29
CA SER A 341 11.69 -4.27 2.69
C SER A 341 10.40 -3.93 3.44
N LEU A 342 9.49 -3.18 2.78
CA LEU A 342 8.18 -2.80 3.27
C LEU A 342 7.30 -4.03 3.54
N LEU A 343 7.15 -4.92 2.56
CA LEU A 343 6.36 -6.14 2.70
C LEU A 343 6.90 -7.05 3.81
N HIS A 344 8.23 -7.21 3.89
CA HIS A 344 8.85 -8.03 4.92
C HIS A 344 8.63 -7.47 6.33
N ALA A 345 8.74 -6.15 6.50
CA ALA A 345 8.49 -5.49 7.77
C ALA A 345 7.03 -5.66 8.23
N LEU A 346 6.06 -5.47 7.33
CA LEU A 346 4.64 -5.68 7.63
C LEU A 346 4.32 -7.13 7.98
N LYS A 347 4.88 -8.10 7.23
CA LYS A 347 4.74 -9.55 7.54
C LYS A 347 5.33 -9.88 8.90
N THR A 348 6.49 -9.33 9.25
CA THR A 348 7.13 -9.52 10.56
C THR A 348 6.25 -8.95 11.68
N PHE A 349 5.74 -7.74 11.49
CA PHE A 349 4.83 -7.11 12.45
C PHE A 349 3.55 -7.92 12.66
N MET A 350 2.96 -8.45 11.58
CA MET A 350 1.77 -9.29 11.66
C MET A 350 1.99 -10.54 12.52
N VAL A 351 3.18 -11.15 12.46
CA VAL A 351 3.55 -12.26 13.36
C VAL A 351 3.74 -11.76 14.80
N ALA A 352 4.39 -10.61 15.00
CA ALA A 352 4.66 -10.08 16.34
C ALA A 352 3.38 -9.67 17.10
N VAL A 353 2.33 -9.27 16.38
CA VAL A 353 1.05 -8.84 16.98
C VAL A 353 0.01 -9.94 17.08
N SER A 354 0.22 -11.12 16.49
CA SER A 354 -0.79 -12.19 16.40
C SER A 354 -1.25 -12.73 17.76
N SER A 355 -0.43 -12.58 18.81
CA SER A 355 -0.76 -12.96 20.19
C SER A 355 -1.13 -11.77 21.09
N SER A 356 -1.33 -10.58 20.52
CA SER A 356 -1.57 -9.34 21.27
C SER A 356 -2.95 -8.74 20.94
N TYR A 357 -3.42 -7.80 21.77
CA TYR A 357 -4.64 -7.05 21.50
C TYR A 357 -4.59 -6.21 20.21
N ALA A 358 -3.37 -5.90 19.73
CA ALA A 358 -3.17 -5.19 18.47
C ALA A 358 -3.59 -6.01 17.23
N TRP A 359 -3.81 -7.32 17.38
CA TRP A 359 -4.30 -8.18 16.31
C TRP A 359 -5.69 -7.76 15.79
N VAL A 360 -6.61 -7.38 16.68
CA VAL A 360 -7.97 -6.98 16.30
C VAL A 360 -7.96 -5.71 15.44
N GLU A 361 -7.09 -4.76 15.81
CA GLU A 361 -6.89 -3.53 15.05
C GLU A 361 -6.26 -3.82 13.68
N LEU A 362 -5.31 -4.76 13.62
CA LEU A 362 -4.70 -5.16 12.35
C LEU A 362 -5.71 -5.86 11.42
N GLN A 363 -6.58 -6.71 11.97
CA GLN A 363 -7.66 -7.33 11.20
C GLN A 363 -8.63 -6.29 10.64
N SER A 364 -8.97 -5.28 11.45
CA SER A 364 -9.83 -4.17 11.02
C SER A 364 -9.18 -3.37 9.89
N PHE A 365 -7.90 -3.01 10.05
CA PHE A 365 -7.10 -2.38 8.99
C PHE A 365 -7.08 -3.19 7.68
N LEU A 366 -6.86 -4.50 7.75
CA LEU A 366 -6.85 -5.37 6.57
C LEU A 366 -8.22 -5.46 5.89
N LEU A 367 -9.31 -5.44 6.67
CA LEU A 367 -10.68 -5.50 6.15
C LEU A 367 -11.10 -4.18 5.50
N GLU A 368 -10.82 -3.05 6.14
CA GLU A 368 -11.12 -1.71 5.61
C GLU A 368 -10.43 -1.46 4.27
N ASN A 369 -9.25 -2.04 4.08
CA ASN A 369 -8.43 -1.87 2.88
C ASN A 369 -8.53 -3.04 1.88
N LEU A 370 -9.44 -3.99 2.08
CA LEU A 370 -9.58 -5.19 1.23
C LEU A 370 -9.84 -4.86 -0.25
N LEU A 371 -10.56 -3.77 -0.50
CA LEU A 371 -10.91 -3.28 -1.85
C LEU A 371 -10.27 -1.92 -2.14
N HIS A 372 -9.09 -1.67 -1.57
CA HIS A 372 -8.42 -0.38 -1.66
C HIS A 372 -8.30 0.09 -3.14
N PRO A 373 -8.69 1.33 -3.45
CA PRO A 373 -8.74 1.84 -4.83
C PRO A 373 -7.36 2.03 -5.48
N HIS A 374 -6.32 2.31 -4.70
CA HIS A 374 -4.95 2.39 -5.19
C HIS A 374 -4.31 1.00 -5.28
N PHE A 375 -3.84 0.62 -6.46
CA PHE A 375 -3.35 -0.74 -6.74
C PHE A 375 -2.18 -1.15 -5.83
N LEU A 376 -1.18 -0.28 -5.61
CA LEU A 376 -0.02 -0.62 -4.78
C LEU A 376 -0.42 -0.96 -3.34
N CYS A 377 -1.34 -0.18 -2.77
CA CYS A 377 -1.85 -0.41 -1.42
C CYS A 377 -2.69 -1.69 -1.38
N TRP A 378 -3.50 -1.93 -2.42
CA TRP A 378 -4.26 -3.18 -2.56
C TRP A 378 -3.33 -4.39 -2.64
N ASP A 379 -2.27 -4.35 -3.45
CA ASP A 379 -1.28 -5.42 -3.55
C ASP A 379 -0.61 -5.71 -2.21
N ILE A 380 -0.24 -4.67 -1.45
CA ILE A 380 0.33 -4.83 -0.09
C ILE A 380 -0.67 -5.52 0.83
N VAL A 381 -1.93 -5.06 0.85
CA VAL A 381 -2.98 -5.63 1.71
C VAL A 381 -3.26 -7.08 1.33
N MET A 382 -3.33 -7.38 0.03
CA MET A 382 -3.54 -8.73 -0.46
C MET A 382 -2.37 -9.65 -0.14
N GLU A 383 -1.13 -9.19 -0.24
CA GLU A 383 0.06 -9.93 0.20
C GLU A 383 0.01 -10.29 1.68
N LEU A 384 -0.52 -9.40 2.53
CA LEU A 384 -0.71 -9.67 3.96
C LEU A 384 -1.83 -10.67 4.21
N TRP A 385 -2.98 -10.53 3.54
CA TRP A 385 -4.05 -11.53 3.59
C TRP A 385 -3.57 -12.92 3.16
N CYS A 386 -2.87 -13.01 2.04
CA CYS A 386 -2.33 -14.27 1.52
C CYS A 386 -1.29 -14.87 2.48
N PHE A 387 -0.41 -14.05 3.06
CA PHE A 387 0.53 -14.52 4.06
C PHE A 387 -0.20 -15.06 5.29
N MET A 388 -1.18 -14.33 5.83
CA MET A 388 -1.95 -14.77 6.99
C MET A 388 -2.62 -16.12 6.73
N LEU A 389 -3.36 -16.24 5.61
CA LEU A 389 -4.08 -17.46 5.27
C LEU A 389 -3.17 -18.67 5.01
N ARG A 390 -1.94 -18.43 4.54
CA ARG A 390 -0.95 -19.50 4.30
C ARG A 390 -0.49 -20.18 5.61
N TYR A 391 -0.46 -19.43 6.71
CA TYR A 391 0.04 -19.90 8.01
C TYR A 391 -1.05 -20.06 9.09
N ALA A 392 -2.28 -19.65 8.78
CA ALA A 392 -3.43 -19.79 9.67
C ALA A 392 -3.91 -21.25 9.79
N ASP A 393 -4.66 -21.53 10.86
CA ASP A 393 -5.35 -22.81 11.00
C ASP A 393 -6.51 -22.93 9.99
N ASN A 394 -6.86 -24.17 9.64
CA ASN A 394 -7.93 -24.44 8.69
C ASN A 394 -9.29 -23.86 9.12
N GLY A 395 -9.56 -23.72 10.43
CA GLY A 395 -10.79 -23.14 10.94
C GLY A 395 -10.89 -21.65 10.61
N LEU A 396 -9.82 -20.89 10.88
CA LEU A 396 -9.74 -19.47 10.52
C LEU A 396 -9.81 -19.26 9.01
N VAL A 397 -9.08 -20.06 8.22
CA VAL A 397 -9.16 -20.01 6.75
C VAL A 397 -10.59 -20.23 6.26
N ASN A 398 -11.28 -21.25 6.80
CA ASN A 398 -12.68 -21.52 6.45
C ASN A 398 -13.60 -20.35 6.79
N GLY A 399 -13.45 -19.78 7.99
CA GLY A 399 -14.25 -18.65 8.45
C GLY A 399 -14.10 -17.43 7.55
N VAL A 400 -12.85 -17.05 7.24
CA VAL A 400 -12.56 -15.89 6.38
C VAL A 400 -13.15 -16.07 5.00
N ILE A 401 -12.85 -17.18 4.31
CA ILE A 401 -13.30 -17.40 2.93
C ILE A 401 -14.82 -17.53 2.86
N SER A 402 -15.46 -18.23 3.81
CA SER A 402 -16.92 -18.38 3.85
C SER A 402 -17.63 -17.05 4.10
N ASN A 403 -17.08 -16.19 4.96
CA ASN A 403 -17.62 -14.86 5.21
C ASN A 403 -17.49 -13.97 3.98
N LEU A 404 -16.32 -13.98 3.31
CA LEU A 404 -16.13 -13.21 2.07
C LEU A 404 -17.07 -13.66 0.95
N LEU A 405 -17.25 -14.98 0.76
CA LEU A 405 -18.22 -15.52 -0.18
C LEU A 405 -19.66 -15.14 0.19
N SER A 406 -19.99 -15.05 1.48
CA SER A 406 -21.31 -14.61 1.95
C SER A 406 -21.55 -13.12 1.67
N VAL A 407 -20.54 -12.28 1.84
CA VAL A 407 -20.59 -10.86 1.44
C VAL A 407 -20.70 -10.73 -0.08
N MET A 408 -19.98 -11.55 -0.83
CA MET A 408 -20.08 -11.57 -2.29
C MET A 408 -21.50 -11.93 -2.76
N LYS A 409 -22.18 -12.85 -2.06
CA LYS A 409 -23.60 -13.18 -2.32
C LYS A 409 -24.54 -12.00 -2.11
N SER A 410 -24.27 -11.09 -1.16
CA SER A 410 -25.14 -9.91 -0.96
C SER A 410 -24.94 -8.83 -2.02
N LEU A 411 -23.73 -8.71 -2.57
CA LEU A 411 -23.38 -7.72 -3.62
C LEU A 411 -24.00 -8.04 -5.00
N GLU A 412 -24.31 -9.30 -5.29
CA GLU A 412 -24.85 -9.74 -6.58
C GLU A 412 -26.15 -9.03 -6.98
N SER A 413 -27.02 -8.78 -5.99
CA SER A 413 -28.34 -8.16 -6.21
C SER A 413 -28.27 -6.70 -6.65
N SER A 414 -27.13 -6.03 -6.44
CA SER A 414 -27.00 -4.58 -6.55
C SER A 414 -26.01 -4.13 -7.62
N GLU A 415 -25.13 -5.01 -8.12
CA GLU A 415 -24.05 -4.63 -9.02
C GLU A 415 -23.90 -5.49 -10.28
N PRO A 416 -23.56 -4.90 -11.43
CA PRO A 416 -23.37 -5.63 -12.68
C PRO A 416 -22.04 -6.39 -12.73
N VAL A 417 -22.11 -7.73 -12.84
CA VAL A 417 -20.94 -8.64 -12.93
C VAL A 417 -19.99 -8.35 -14.11
N LEU A 418 -20.51 -7.80 -15.19
CA LEU A 418 -19.72 -7.48 -16.39
C LEU A 418 -18.98 -6.14 -16.28
N VAL A 419 -19.17 -5.38 -15.20
CA VAL A 419 -18.42 -4.13 -14.97
C VAL A 419 -17.22 -4.45 -14.11
N TYR A 420 -16.02 -4.32 -14.69
CA TYR A 420 -14.74 -4.59 -14.04
C TYR A 420 -14.54 -3.84 -12.71
N SER A 421 -15.03 -2.60 -12.62
CA SER A 421 -14.87 -1.76 -11.43
C SER A 421 -15.92 -2.00 -10.33
N SER A 422 -16.86 -2.93 -10.53
CA SER A 422 -17.88 -3.29 -9.53
C SER A 422 -17.22 -3.85 -8.26
N ALA A 423 -17.79 -3.57 -7.09
CA ALA A 423 -17.40 -4.20 -5.84
C ALA A 423 -17.49 -5.73 -5.92
N LEU A 424 -18.47 -6.29 -6.65
CA LEU A 424 -18.56 -7.73 -6.92
C LEU A 424 -17.28 -8.28 -7.59
N ARG A 425 -16.82 -7.63 -8.67
CA ARG A 425 -15.60 -8.03 -9.38
C ARG A 425 -14.33 -7.78 -8.56
N LYS A 426 -14.26 -6.67 -7.82
CA LYS A 426 -13.14 -6.42 -6.91
C LYS A 426 -13.07 -7.46 -5.79
N MET A 427 -14.21 -7.85 -5.22
CA MET A 427 -14.31 -8.91 -4.21
C MET A 427 -13.87 -10.27 -4.79
N ALA A 428 -14.36 -10.62 -5.98
CA ALA A 428 -13.97 -11.84 -6.68
C ALA A 428 -12.44 -11.90 -6.90
N ARG A 429 -11.82 -10.78 -7.31
CA ARG A 429 -10.36 -10.67 -7.43
C ARG A 429 -9.64 -10.92 -6.11
N SER A 430 -10.07 -10.27 -5.04
CA SER A 430 -9.46 -10.46 -3.72
C SER A 430 -9.57 -11.93 -3.26
N ILE A 431 -10.74 -12.55 -3.43
CA ILE A 431 -10.93 -13.97 -3.12
C ILE A 431 -10.02 -14.86 -3.97
N ASN A 432 -9.93 -14.63 -5.28
CA ASN A 432 -9.06 -15.42 -6.15
C ASN A 432 -7.58 -15.33 -5.75
N MET A 433 -7.11 -14.14 -5.41
CA MET A 433 -5.73 -13.93 -4.94
C MET A 433 -5.47 -14.72 -3.66
N MET A 434 -6.41 -14.68 -2.70
CA MET A 434 -6.34 -15.47 -1.46
C MET A 434 -6.33 -16.97 -1.73
N LEU A 435 -7.18 -17.46 -2.63
CA LEU A 435 -7.25 -18.88 -2.98
C LEU A 435 -6.00 -19.37 -3.72
N THR A 436 -5.43 -18.53 -4.57
CA THR A 436 -4.24 -18.86 -5.37
C THR A 436 -2.99 -18.93 -4.51
N TYR A 437 -2.79 -17.96 -3.60
CA TYR A 437 -1.51 -17.79 -2.90
C TYR A 437 -1.55 -18.10 -1.40
N GLY A 438 -2.73 -18.17 -0.78
CA GLY A 438 -2.91 -18.38 0.67
C GLY A 438 -3.64 -19.67 1.02
N ALA A 439 -4.87 -19.83 0.53
CA ALA A 439 -5.83 -20.85 0.95
C ALA A 439 -6.01 -21.97 -0.09
N HIS A 440 -4.90 -22.47 -0.64
CA HIS A 440 -4.93 -23.44 -1.74
C HIS A 440 -5.73 -24.72 -1.41
N SER A 441 -5.66 -25.18 -0.16
CA SER A 441 -6.38 -26.36 0.33
C SER A 441 -7.90 -26.27 0.21
N LYS A 442 -8.47 -25.06 0.09
CA LYS A 442 -9.91 -24.81 0.02
C LYS A 442 -10.48 -24.75 -1.40
N LEU A 443 -9.60 -24.67 -2.39
CA LEU A 443 -10.00 -24.43 -3.77
C LEU A 443 -10.95 -25.52 -4.30
N ASN A 444 -10.66 -26.79 -4.00
CA ASN A 444 -11.49 -27.92 -4.41
C ASN A 444 -12.90 -27.88 -3.77
N GLU A 445 -12.99 -27.59 -2.47
CA GLU A 445 -14.25 -27.54 -1.74
C GLU A 445 -15.17 -26.42 -2.25
N ILE A 446 -14.59 -25.23 -2.50
CA ILE A 446 -15.32 -24.09 -3.04
C ILE A 446 -15.77 -24.37 -4.47
N CYS A 447 -14.91 -24.99 -5.29
CA CYS A 447 -15.27 -25.40 -6.62
C CYS A 447 -16.42 -26.40 -6.60
N GLU A 448 -16.38 -27.42 -5.73
CA GLU A 448 -17.48 -28.38 -5.61
C GLU A 448 -18.79 -27.72 -5.16
N ALA A 449 -18.74 -26.84 -4.16
CA ALA A 449 -19.92 -26.16 -3.63
C ALA A 449 -20.56 -25.21 -4.65
N ILE A 450 -19.75 -24.37 -5.30
CA ILE A 450 -20.24 -23.30 -6.20
C ILE A 450 -20.43 -23.81 -7.64
N PHE A 451 -19.49 -24.58 -8.18
CA PHE A 451 -19.51 -24.95 -9.60
C PHE A 451 -20.35 -26.20 -9.87
N ILE A 452 -20.37 -27.16 -8.93
CA ILE A 452 -20.93 -28.50 -9.20
C ILE A 452 -22.29 -28.69 -8.51
N GLN A 453 -22.41 -28.27 -7.26
CA GLN A 453 -23.61 -28.54 -6.45
C GLN A 453 -24.71 -27.47 -6.59
N ASP A 454 -24.35 -26.18 -6.57
CA ASP A 454 -25.31 -25.08 -6.57
C ASP A 454 -25.51 -24.51 -7.99
N LYS A 455 -26.63 -24.87 -8.64
CA LYS A 455 -27.06 -24.35 -9.95
C LYS A 455 -28.00 -23.13 -9.87
N SER A 456 -28.05 -22.46 -8.72
CA SER A 456 -28.85 -21.23 -8.59
C SER A 456 -28.29 -20.11 -9.50
N ARG A 457 -29.17 -19.16 -9.86
CA ARG A 457 -28.75 -17.94 -10.58
C ARG A 457 -27.66 -17.19 -9.82
N LEU A 458 -27.78 -17.11 -8.49
CA LEU A 458 -26.81 -16.49 -7.59
C LEU A 458 -25.43 -17.14 -7.72
N SER A 459 -25.38 -18.47 -7.63
CA SER A 459 -24.13 -19.23 -7.79
C SER A 459 -23.50 -19.01 -9.17
N THR A 460 -24.33 -18.94 -10.22
CA THR A 460 -23.86 -18.72 -11.60
C THR A 460 -23.21 -17.34 -11.78
N VAL A 461 -23.78 -16.29 -11.18
CA VAL A 461 -23.19 -14.93 -11.26
C VAL A 461 -21.88 -14.85 -10.49
N ILE A 462 -21.82 -15.46 -9.30
CA ILE A 462 -20.61 -15.54 -8.48
C ILE A 462 -19.51 -16.31 -9.20
N LEU A 463 -19.86 -17.46 -9.77
CA LEU A 463 -18.97 -18.27 -10.59
C LEU A 463 -18.34 -17.43 -11.71
N VAL A 464 -19.16 -16.71 -12.48
CA VAL A 464 -18.67 -15.90 -13.60
C VAL A 464 -17.75 -14.78 -13.09
N ALA A 465 -18.10 -14.13 -11.98
CA ALA A 465 -17.25 -13.10 -11.38
C ALA A 465 -15.87 -13.67 -10.99
N LEU A 466 -15.83 -14.85 -10.37
CA LEU A 466 -14.59 -15.52 -10.00
C LEU A 466 -13.78 -15.91 -11.24
N ILE A 467 -14.39 -16.51 -12.25
CA ILE A 467 -13.71 -16.91 -13.49
C ILE A 467 -13.12 -15.68 -14.21
N LEU A 468 -13.89 -14.60 -14.33
CA LEU A 468 -13.45 -13.37 -15.01
C LEU A 468 -12.32 -12.63 -14.28
N GLU A 469 -12.13 -12.91 -12.99
CA GLU A 469 -11.02 -12.38 -12.19
C GLU A 469 -9.88 -13.41 -11.99
N GLY A 470 -9.84 -14.45 -12.84
CA GLY A 470 -8.71 -15.38 -12.89
C GLY A 470 -8.74 -16.49 -11.84
N PHE A 471 -9.91 -17.07 -11.55
CA PHE A 471 -10.01 -18.24 -10.65
C PHE A 471 -8.99 -19.33 -11.04
N PRO A 472 -8.21 -19.87 -10.09
CA PRO A 472 -7.03 -20.68 -10.41
C PRO A 472 -7.38 -22.14 -10.75
N LEU A 473 -8.07 -22.34 -11.88
CA LEU A 473 -8.52 -23.66 -12.36
C LEU A 473 -7.37 -24.67 -12.54
N ASN A 474 -6.14 -24.18 -12.75
CA ASN A 474 -4.93 -24.99 -12.95
C ASN A 474 -4.43 -25.65 -11.66
N LEU A 475 -4.83 -25.11 -10.51
CA LEU A 475 -4.44 -25.63 -9.20
C LEU A 475 -5.46 -26.66 -8.66
N LEU A 476 -6.63 -26.81 -9.30
CA LEU A 476 -7.63 -27.81 -8.92
C LEU A 476 -7.11 -29.24 -9.10
N SER A 477 -7.69 -30.18 -8.35
CA SER A 477 -7.48 -31.60 -8.63
C SER A 477 -8.00 -31.97 -10.03
N GLU A 478 -7.29 -32.84 -10.75
CA GLU A 478 -7.62 -33.16 -12.16
C GLU A 478 -9.07 -33.63 -12.36
N LYS A 479 -9.63 -34.37 -11.39
CA LYS A 479 -11.04 -34.79 -11.42
C LYS A 479 -12.00 -33.59 -11.38
N ILE A 480 -11.83 -32.68 -10.42
CA ILE A 480 -12.71 -31.52 -10.23
C ILE A 480 -12.53 -30.54 -11.40
N LYS A 481 -11.28 -30.31 -11.79
CA LYS A 481 -10.91 -29.49 -12.95
C LYS A 481 -11.61 -29.95 -14.22
N HIS A 482 -11.54 -31.24 -14.53
CA HIS A 482 -12.19 -31.81 -15.72
C HIS A 482 -13.71 -31.62 -15.68
N ILE A 483 -14.36 -31.90 -14.53
CA ILE A 483 -15.80 -31.72 -14.35
C ILE A 483 -16.20 -30.24 -14.52
N ALA A 484 -15.45 -29.32 -13.91
CA ALA A 484 -15.71 -27.89 -13.99
C ALA A 484 -15.59 -27.36 -15.43
N ILE A 485 -14.52 -27.74 -16.14
CA ILE A 485 -14.29 -27.36 -17.55
C ILE A 485 -15.40 -27.92 -18.44
N GLN A 486 -15.74 -29.20 -18.31
CA GLN A 486 -16.81 -29.81 -19.11
C GLN A 486 -18.17 -29.18 -18.82
N GLY A 487 -18.47 -28.85 -17.56
CA GLY A 487 -19.68 -28.12 -17.18
C GLY A 487 -19.77 -26.77 -17.87
N MET A 488 -18.70 -25.97 -17.81
CA MET A 488 -18.66 -24.65 -18.46
C MET A 488 -18.78 -24.72 -19.99
N VAL A 489 -18.10 -25.69 -20.63
CA VAL A 489 -18.23 -25.91 -22.08
C VAL A 489 -19.66 -26.35 -22.44
N HIS A 490 -20.27 -27.23 -21.64
CA HIS A 490 -21.65 -27.66 -21.84
C HIS A 490 -22.65 -26.51 -21.72
N ASP A 491 -22.51 -25.67 -20.69
CA ASP A 491 -23.37 -24.50 -20.49
C ASP A 491 -23.22 -23.49 -21.63
N TYR A 492 -22.00 -23.30 -22.13
CA TYR A 492 -21.74 -22.48 -23.33
C TYR A 492 -22.42 -23.06 -24.58
N LEU A 493 -22.24 -24.35 -24.87
CA LEU A 493 -22.83 -25.00 -26.05
C LEU A 493 -24.36 -25.01 -25.98
N SER A 494 -24.92 -25.18 -24.78
CA SER A 494 -26.36 -25.08 -24.52
C SER A 494 -26.87 -23.66 -24.75
N PHE A 495 -26.13 -22.65 -24.30
CA PHE A 495 -26.49 -21.25 -24.50
C PHE A 495 -26.50 -20.86 -25.99
N ILE A 496 -25.43 -21.15 -26.74
CA ILE A 496 -25.37 -20.79 -28.17
C ILE A 496 -26.36 -21.62 -29.01
N GLY A 497 -26.67 -22.85 -28.58
CA GLY A 497 -27.63 -23.72 -29.27
C GLY A 497 -29.08 -23.24 -29.15
N ASN A 498 -29.40 -22.53 -28.05
CA ASN A 498 -30.73 -21.98 -27.78
C ASN A 498 -30.83 -20.48 -28.12
N PHE A 499 -29.81 -19.90 -28.75
CA PHE A 499 -29.77 -18.48 -29.05
C PHE A 499 -30.69 -18.12 -30.23
N ASP A 500 -31.64 -17.22 -30.00
CA ASP A 500 -32.53 -16.67 -31.03
C ASP A 500 -32.35 -15.14 -31.13
N GLU A 501 -32.18 -14.63 -32.35
CA GLU A 501 -32.03 -13.20 -32.66
C GLU A 501 -33.21 -12.37 -32.12
N THR A 502 -34.43 -12.94 -32.07
CA THR A 502 -35.62 -12.23 -31.56
C THR A 502 -35.68 -12.16 -30.04
N SER A 503 -35.06 -13.11 -29.34
CA SER A 503 -35.01 -13.19 -27.87
C SER A 503 -34.12 -12.11 -27.24
N MET A 504 -33.16 -11.57 -27.99
CA MET A 504 -32.31 -10.46 -27.55
C MET A 504 -33.08 -9.15 -27.41
N LEU A 505 -34.14 -8.94 -28.19
CA LEU A 505 -34.92 -7.69 -28.22
C LEU A 505 -35.89 -7.58 -27.04
N THR A 506 -36.17 -8.69 -26.34
CA THR A 506 -37.19 -8.76 -25.27
C THR A 506 -36.61 -8.89 -23.87
N SER A 507 -35.30 -9.15 -23.73
CA SER A 507 -34.65 -9.35 -22.45
C SER A 507 -34.09 -8.05 -21.87
N SER A 508 -34.72 -7.55 -20.80
CA SER A 508 -34.30 -6.36 -20.04
C SER A 508 -33.26 -6.64 -18.94
N SER A 509 -32.72 -7.86 -18.84
CA SER A 509 -31.80 -8.21 -17.75
C SER A 509 -30.32 -8.16 -18.16
N GLY A 510 -29.46 -7.56 -17.31
CA GLY A 510 -28.01 -7.47 -17.49
C GLY A 510 -27.22 -8.79 -17.36
N VAL A 511 -27.88 -9.93 -17.56
CA VAL A 511 -27.40 -11.30 -17.26
C VAL A 511 -27.31 -12.16 -18.54
N ILE A 512 -27.59 -11.58 -19.72
CA ILE A 512 -27.48 -12.32 -20.99
C ILE A 512 -26.01 -12.61 -21.28
N GLY A 513 -25.69 -13.87 -21.61
CA GLY A 513 -24.39 -14.23 -22.15
C GLY A 513 -23.34 -14.69 -21.13
N LEU A 514 -23.70 -14.83 -19.84
CA LEU A 514 -22.79 -15.32 -18.81
C LEU A 514 -21.98 -16.57 -19.19
N PRO A 515 -22.57 -17.61 -19.84
CA PRO A 515 -21.81 -18.79 -20.27
C PRO A 515 -20.73 -18.49 -21.31
N VAL A 516 -20.89 -17.45 -22.13
CA VAL A 516 -19.88 -17.04 -23.13
C VAL A 516 -18.68 -16.40 -22.43
N PHE A 517 -18.93 -15.52 -21.45
CA PHE A 517 -17.87 -14.86 -20.67
C PHE A 517 -17.06 -15.87 -19.84
N SER A 518 -17.72 -16.80 -19.15
CA SER A 518 -17.02 -17.83 -18.37
C SER A 518 -16.24 -18.79 -19.26
N ALA A 519 -16.79 -19.21 -20.40
CA ALA A 519 -16.10 -20.08 -21.35
C ALA A 519 -14.87 -19.39 -21.98
N SER A 520 -15.01 -18.14 -22.43
CA SER A 520 -13.92 -17.36 -23.00
C SER A 520 -12.73 -17.24 -22.04
N ALA A 521 -12.98 -16.78 -20.81
CA ALA A 521 -11.94 -16.65 -19.79
C ALA A 521 -11.31 -18.00 -19.40
N THR A 522 -12.11 -19.07 -19.34
CA THR A 522 -11.61 -20.42 -19.03
C THR A 522 -10.72 -20.97 -20.14
N ILE A 523 -11.14 -20.84 -21.40
CA ILE A 523 -10.40 -21.34 -22.57
C ILE A 523 -9.07 -20.61 -22.72
N GLN A 524 -9.07 -19.28 -22.58
CA GLN A 524 -7.86 -18.47 -22.69
C GLN A 524 -6.87 -18.75 -21.55
N SER A 525 -7.35 -18.85 -20.30
CA SER A 525 -6.48 -19.10 -19.15
C SER A 525 -5.88 -20.51 -19.14
N MET A 526 -6.64 -21.52 -19.55
CA MET A 526 -6.19 -22.92 -19.59
C MET A 526 -5.52 -23.30 -20.92
N LYS A 527 -5.53 -22.42 -21.94
CA LYS A 527 -5.07 -22.70 -23.31
C LYS A 527 -5.67 -23.99 -23.89
N LEU A 528 -6.98 -24.18 -23.69
CA LEU A 528 -7.69 -25.38 -24.12
C LEU A 528 -7.90 -25.37 -25.64
N SER A 529 -7.60 -26.48 -26.30
CA SER A 529 -8.10 -26.79 -27.63
C SER A 529 -9.09 -27.96 -27.53
N THR A 530 -10.36 -27.67 -27.28
CA THR A 530 -11.40 -28.71 -27.20
C THR A 530 -12.02 -28.93 -28.58
N SER A 531 -12.10 -30.19 -29.00
CA SER A 531 -12.82 -30.56 -30.24
C SER A 531 -14.33 -30.37 -30.13
N ASP A 532 -14.85 -30.21 -28.90
CA ASP A 532 -16.28 -30.10 -28.61
C ASP A 532 -16.89 -28.77 -29.07
N ILE A 533 -16.06 -27.73 -29.24
CA ILE A 533 -16.49 -26.42 -29.72
C ILE A 533 -16.52 -26.47 -31.25
N ASP A 534 -17.71 -26.59 -31.82
CA ASP A 534 -17.92 -26.78 -33.25
C ASP A 534 -18.37 -25.50 -33.99
N VAL A 535 -18.74 -25.68 -35.26
CA VAL A 535 -19.21 -24.63 -36.20
C VAL A 535 -20.38 -23.81 -35.65
N ARG A 536 -21.14 -24.30 -34.66
CA ARG A 536 -22.19 -23.51 -33.98
C ARG A 536 -21.65 -22.20 -33.41
N THR A 537 -20.39 -22.15 -33.00
CA THR A 537 -19.74 -20.92 -32.52
C THR A 537 -19.62 -19.87 -33.63
N LEU A 538 -19.30 -20.28 -34.86
CA LEU A 538 -19.24 -19.36 -36.01
C LEU A 538 -20.63 -18.84 -36.38
N LYS A 539 -21.64 -19.71 -36.36
CA LYS A 539 -23.03 -19.33 -36.61
C LYS A 539 -23.56 -18.36 -35.55
N PHE A 540 -23.21 -18.59 -34.28
CA PHE A 540 -23.53 -17.69 -33.18
C PHE A 540 -22.87 -16.31 -33.37
N LEU A 541 -21.58 -16.26 -33.75
CA LEU A 541 -20.91 -15.00 -34.06
C LEU A 541 -21.60 -14.26 -35.22
N LEU A 542 -21.95 -14.95 -36.31
CA LEU A 542 -22.67 -14.34 -37.43
C LEU A 542 -24.02 -13.74 -36.99
N ALA A 543 -24.77 -14.45 -36.15
CA ALA A 543 -26.03 -13.93 -35.58
C ALA A 543 -25.81 -12.67 -34.72
N LEU A 544 -24.74 -12.62 -33.91
CA LEU A 544 -24.37 -11.43 -33.14
C LEU A 544 -23.99 -10.24 -34.03
N LEU A 545 -23.18 -10.47 -35.08
CA LEU A 545 -22.76 -9.45 -36.03
C LEU A 545 -23.96 -8.83 -36.77
N ARG A 546 -24.92 -9.68 -37.18
CA ARG A 546 -26.17 -9.24 -37.83
C ARG A 546 -27.09 -8.53 -36.84
N GLY A 547 -27.24 -9.05 -35.63
CA GLY A 547 -28.03 -8.44 -34.56
C GLY A 547 -27.54 -7.04 -34.17
N TYR A 548 -26.22 -6.81 -34.16
CA TYR A 548 -25.63 -5.49 -33.91
C TYR A 548 -26.00 -4.47 -35.00
N LYS A 549 -26.08 -4.91 -36.26
CA LYS A 549 -26.47 -4.06 -37.41
C LYS A 549 -27.94 -3.67 -37.40
N ILE A 550 -28.82 -4.60 -37.01
CA ILE A 550 -30.28 -4.41 -37.06
C ILE A 550 -30.80 -3.61 -35.85
N SER A 551 -30.11 -3.68 -34.70
CA SER A 551 -30.60 -3.04 -33.48
C SER A 551 -30.45 -1.50 -33.50
N GLY A 552 -31.57 -0.79 -33.36
CA GLY A 552 -31.60 0.65 -33.09
C GLY A 552 -31.46 1.02 -31.61
N VAL A 553 -31.44 0.03 -30.70
CA VAL A 553 -31.46 0.22 -29.24
C VAL A 553 -30.04 0.11 -28.67
N GLY A 554 -29.58 1.17 -27.99
CA GLY A 554 -28.21 1.27 -27.45
C GLY A 554 -27.82 0.16 -26.47
N GLU A 555 -28.76 -0.36 -25.68
CA GLU A 555 -28.51 -1.44 -24.72
C GLU A 555 -28.19 -2.77 -25.41
N VAL A 556 -28.98 -3.16 -26.43
CA VAL A 556 -28.77 -4.39 -27.21
C VAL A 556 -27.42 -4.34 -27.93
N LYS A 557 -27.06 -3.20 -28.53
CA LYS A 557 -25.72 -2.98 -29.10
C LYS A 557 -24.61 -3.15 -28.06
N GLY A 558 -24.83 -2.66 -26.84
CA GLY A 558 -23.92 -2.81 -25.70
C GLY A 558 -23.71 -4.27 -25.25
N PHE A 559 -24.72 -5.13 -25.36
CA PHE A 559 -24.56 -6.57 -25.10
C PHE A 559 -23.88 -7.30 -26.26
N CYS A 560 -24.33 -7.07 -27.49
CA CYS A 560 -23.77 -7.68 -28.69
C CYS A 560 -22.26 -7.41 -28.80
N ARG A 561 -21.79 -6.18 -28.55
CA ARG A 561 -20.35 -5.87 -28.64
C ARG A 561 -19.49 -6.70 -27.68
N LYS A 562 -19.96 -6.88 -26.43
CA LYS A 562 -19.22 -7.64 -25.42
C LYS A 562 -19.17 -9.12 -25.81
N LEU A 563 -20.30 -9.67 -26.25
CA LEU A 563 -20.38 -11.04 -26.72
C LEU A 563 -19.55 -11.30 -27.98
N ILE A 564 -19.51 -10.36 -28.93
CA ILE A 564 -18.66 -10.44 -30.12
C ILE A 564 -17.19 -10.57 -29.69
N SER A 565 -16.72 -9.69 -28.79
CA SER A 565 -15.33 -9.70 -28.32
C SER A 565 -14.94 -11.04 -27.69
N GLU A 566 -15.76 -11.56 -26.79
CA GLU A 566 -15.50 -12.85 -26.13
C GLU A 566 -15.56 -14.02 -27.10
N THR A 567 -16.52 -14.01 -28.03
CA THR A 567 -16.66 -15.10 -29.02
C THR A 567 -15.47 -15.12 -29.99
N LEU A 568 -14.95 -13.96 -30.39
CA LEU A 568 -13.70 -13.85 -31.14
C LEU A 568 -12.52 -14.43 -30.35
N GLY A 569 -12.46 -14.16 -29.04
CA GLY A 569 -11.50 -14.75 -28.12
C GLY A 569 -11.57 -16.28 -28.08
N ILE A 570 -12.77 -16.86 -27.98
CA ILE A 570 -12.99 -18.31 -28.02
C ILE A 570 -12.49 -18.90 -29.34
N ILE A 571 -12.88 -18.30 -30.48
CA ILE A 571 -12.49 -18.78 -31.82
C ILE A 571 -10.97 -18.76 -31.99
N SER A 572 -10.28 -17.73 -31.47
CA SER A 572 -8.82 -17.60 -31.58
C SER A 572 -8.04 -18.79 -31.00
N CYS A 573 -8.64 -19.55 -30.08
CA CYS A 573 -8.04 -20.74 -29.48
C CYS A 573 -8.35 -22.04 -30.25
N MET A 574 -9.27 -22.01 -31.21
CA MET A 574 -9.85 -23.19 -31.86
C MET A 574 -9.41 -23.30 -33.33
N LYS A 575 -8.23 -23.90 -33.56
CA LYS A 575 -7.62 -24.02 -34.89
C LYS A 575 -8.52 -24.64 -35.95
N HIS A 576 -9.34 -25.63 -35.58
CA HIS A 576 -10.23 -26.33 -36.51
C HIS A 576 -11.37 -25.45 -37.04
N LEU A 577 -11.77 -24.41 -36.32
CA LEU A 577 -12.82 -23.48 -36.79
C LEU A 577 -12.35 -22.64 -37.97
N TYR A 578 -11.05 -22.33 -38.05
CA TYR A 578 -10.47 -21.58 -39.18
C TYR A 578 -10.48 -22.37 -40.49
N ALA A 579 -10.64 -23.70 -40.44
CA ALA A 579 -10.80 -24.53 -41.63
C ALA A 579 -12.26 -24.64 -42.11
N SER A 580 -13.22 -24.06 -41.39
CA SER A 580 -14.65 -24.12 -41.75
C SER A 580 -15.00 -23.15 -42.88
N ASN A 581 -15.95 -23.52 -43.73
CA ASN A 581 -16.41 -22.67 -44.83
C ASN A 581 -17.09 -21.38 -44.33
N GLU A 582 -17.76 -21.44 -43.17
CA GLU A 582 -18.42 -20.31 -42.52
C GLU A 582 -17.44 -19.22 -42.08
N MET A 583 -16.14 -19.51 -41.98
CA MET A 583 -15.12 -18.54 -41.58
C MET A 583 -14.97 -17.41 -42.60
N GLU A 584 -15.15 -17.69 -43.89
CA GLU A 584 -15.10 -16.67 -44.94
C GLU A 584 -16.21 -15.63 -44.75
N GLU A 585 -17.42 -16.08 -44.44
CA GLU A 585 -18.55 -15.20 -44.16
C GLU A 585 -18.30 -14.35 -42.90
N VAL A 586 -17.72 -14.93 -41.85
CA VAL A 586 -17.35 -14.22 -40.62
C VAL A 586 -16.36 -13.09 -40.91
N ILE A 587 -15.32 -13.34 -41.70
CA ILE A 587 -14.30 -12.34 -42.06
C ILE A 587 -14.95 -11.16 -42.80
N LEU A 588 -15.79 -11.44 -43.80
CA LEU A 588 -16.48 -10.41 -44.57
C LEU A 588 -17.45 -9.60 -43.71
N GLU A 589 -18.17 -10.23 -42.79
CA GLU A 589 -19.09 -9.51 -41.91
C GLU A 589 -18.37 -8.68 -40.84
N LEU A 590 -17.18 -9.10 -40.39
CA LEU A 590 -16.31 -8.31 -39.51
C LEU A 590 -15.75 -7.08 -40.22
N GLU A 591 -15.24 -7.21 -41.45
CA GLU A 591 -14.81 -6.08 -42.27
C GLU A 591 -15.95 -5.06 -42.42
N LYS A 592 -17.14 -5.51 -42.82
CA LYS A 592 -18.33 -4.65 -42.89
C LYS A 592 -18.69 -4.00 -41.56
N LEU A 593 -18.50 -4.70 -40.43
CA LEU A 593 -18.84 -4.12 -39.12
C LEU A 593 -17.90 -2.97 -38.75
N PHE A 594 -16.59 -3.16 -38.96
CA PHE A 594 -15.54 -2.26 -38.49
C PHE A 594 -15.14 -1.19 -39.51
N ILE A 595 -15.36 -1.40 -40.81
CA ILE A 595 -14.76 -0.59 -41.89
C ILE A 595 -15.82 -0.05 -42.86
N SER A 596 -16.49 -0.92 -43.62
CA SER A 596 -17.33 -0.48 -44.75
C SER A 596 -18.84 -0.27 -44.44
N GLY A 597 -19.32 -0.72 -43.28
CA GLY A 597 -20.74 -0.68 -42.93
C GLY A 597 -21.20 0.58 -42.17
N PRO A 598 -22.53 0.75 -42.00
CA PRO A 598 -23.12 1.93 -41.35
C PRO A 598 -22.76 2.07 -39.87
N THR A 599 -22.16 1.03 -39.28
CA THR A 599 -21.70 0.97 -37.89
C THR A 599 -20.21 1.26 -37.72
N ALA A 600 -19.45 1.43 -38.81
CA ALA A 600 -17.98 1.58 -38.76
C ALA A 600 -17.51 2.81 -37.98
N SER A 601 -18.35 3.85 -37.88
CA SER A 601 -18.09 5.05 -37.08
C SER A 601 -18.55 4.95 -35.62
N ASP A 602 -19.08 3.81 -35.18
CA ASP A 602 -19.56 3.63 -33.80
C ASP A 602 -18.36 3.51 -32.84
N PRO A 603 -18.17 4.48 -31.92
CA PRO A 603 -17.04 4.45 -30.99
C PRO A 603 -17.08 3.23 -30.05
N LEU A 604 -18.24 2.58 -29.87
CA LEU A 604 -18.40 1.43 -28.97
C LEU A 604 -17.73 0.15 -29.51
N LEU A 605 -17.50 0.05 -30.82
CA LEU A 605 -16.80 -1.09 -31.43
C LEU A 605 -15.32 -1.18 -31.02
N TYR A 606 -14.76 -0.10 -30.48
CA TYR A 606 -13.39 -0.06 -29.98
C TYR A 606 -13.09 -1.17 -28.97
N GLU A 607 -14.05 -1.51 -28.09
CA GLU A 607 -13.90 -2.56 -27.07
C GLU A 607 -13.65 -3.95 -27.69
N CYS A 608 -14.24 -4.23 -28.86
CA CYS A 608 -14.12 -5.51 -29.56
C CYS A 608 -12.75 -5.73 -30.21
N LYS A 609 -11.94 -4.67 -30.39
CA LYS A 609 -10.62 -4.77 -31.02
C LYS A 609 -9.65 -5.64 -30.22
N SER A 610 -9.84 -5.70 -28.91
CA SER A 610 -9.08 -6.56 -28.01
C SER A 610 -9.27 -8.06 -28.32
N GLY A 611 -10.49 -8.50 -28.63
CA GLY A 611 -10.78 -9.86 -29.10
C GLY A 611 -10.49 -10.08 -30.59
N LEU A 612 -10.56 -9.03 -31.41
CA LEU A 612 -10.28 -9.11 -32.84
C LEU A 612 -8.80 -9.40 -33.13
N ALA A 613 -7.87 -8.75 -32.43
CA ALA A 613 -6.44 -8.96 -32.64
C ALA A 613 -6.01 -10.45 -32.53
N PRO A 614 -6.29 -11.19 -31.43
CA PRO A 614 -5.97 -12.61 -31.35
C PRO A 614 -6.75 -13.45 -32.37
N PHE A 615 -7.98 -13.07 -32.72
CA PHE A 615 -8.72 -13.73 -33.81
C PHE A 615 -7.98 -13.61 -35.15
N LEU A 616 -7.45 -12.42 -35.49
CA LEU A 616 -6.66 -12.20 -36.70
C LEU A 616 -5.34 -12.97 -36.69
N ALA A 617 -4.72 -13.15 -35.52
CA ALA A 617 -3.54 -14.00 -35.37
C ALA A 617 -3.84 -15.45 -35.79
N GLY A 618 -5.03 -15.97 -35.45
CA GLY A 618 -5.47 -17.32 -35.79
C GLY A 618 -5.69 -17.55 -37.29
N LEU A 619 -5.87 -16.49 -38.09
CA LEU A 619 -5.97 -16.57 -39.55
C LEU A 619 -4.68 -17.10 -40.22
N ALA A 620 -3.58 -17.21 -39.48
CA ALA A 620 -2.36 -17.90 -39.93
C ALA A 620 -2.61 -19.35 -40.36
N HIS A 621 -3.71 -19.95 -39.88
CA HIS A 621 -4.12 -21.30 -40.22
C HIS A 621 -4.94 -21.40 -41.52
N ILE A 622 -5.27 -20.27 -42.16
CA ILE A 622 -6.00 -20.20 -43.43
C ILE A 622 -5.01 -19.97 -44.56
N LYS A 623 -5.17 -20.68 -45.68
CA LYS A 623 -4.48 -20.33 -46.92
C LYS A 623 -5.05 -19.03 -47.51
N MET A 624 -4.21 -18.00 -47.56
CA MET A 624 -4.52 -16.74 -48.23
C MET A 624 -4.15 -16.82 -49.71
N THR A 625 -4.96 -16.20 -50.56
CA THR A 625 -4.64 -16.05 -51.98
C THR A 625 -4.19 -14.62 -52.23
N GLU A 626 -3.09 -14.45 -52.93
CA GLU A 626 -2.42 -13.17 -53.20
C GLU A 626 -2.97 -12.49 -54.47
N THR A 627 -4.30 -12.42 -54.57
CA THR A 627 -4.98 -11.79 -55.72
C THR A 627 -5.92 -10.71 -55.21
N ASP A 628 -5.89 -9.55 -55.86
CA ASP A 628 -6.72 -8.40 -55.49
C ASP A 628 -8.22 -8.66 -55.67
N ASP A 629 -8.57 -9.67 -56.49
CA ASP A 629 -9.94 -10.09 -56.74
C ASP A 629 -10.53 -10.97 -55.61
N ASN A 630 -9.73 -11.42 -54.63
CA ASN A 630 -10.26 -12.19 -53.51
C ASN A 630 -10.76 -11.27 -52.37
N ALA A 631 -12.08 -11.13 -52.29
CA ALA A 631 -12.77 -10.39 -51.23
C ALA A 631 -12.33 -10.80 -49.81
N LYS A 632 -12.03 -12.08 -49.56
CA LYS A 632 -11.54 -12.57 -48.28
C LYS A 632 -10.16 -12.00 -47.93
N SER A 633 -9.22 -12.03 -48.87
CA SER A 633 -7.86 -11.52 -48.64
C SER A 633 -7.87 -10.01 -48.42
N CYS A 634 -8.64 -9.27 -49.24
CA CYS A 634 -8.83 -7.83 -49.09
C CYS A 634 -9.41 -7.46 -47.72
N ALA A 635 -10.45 -8.16 -47.27
CA ALA A 635 -11.04 -7.93 -45.96
C ALA A 635 -10.05 -8.14 -44.80
N VAL A 636 -9.18 -9.15 -44.89
CA VAL A 636 -8.14 -9.37 -43.87
C VAL A 636 -7.09 -8.26 -43.89
N TRP A 637 -6.65 -7.80 -45.07
CA TRP A 637 -5.72 -6.66 -45.19
C TRP A 637 -6.29 -5.42 -44.52
N GLU A 638 -7.55 -5.09 -44.83
CA GLU A 638 -8.22 -3.91 -44.28
C GLU A 638 -8.39 -3.99 -42.76
N LEU A 639 -8.69 -5.17 -42.21
CA LEU A 639 -8.77 -5.37 -40.75
C LEU A 639 -7.43 -5.17 -40.03
N TYR A 640 -6.32 -5.64 -40.60
CA TYR A 640 -4.97 -5.36 -40.07
C TYR A 640 -4.61 -3.88 -40.22
N HIS A 641 -4.95 -3.26 -41.35
CA HIS A 641 -4.76 -1.82 -41.56
C HIS A 641 -5.48 -0.99 -40.50
N MET A 642 -6.70 -1.40 -40.13
CA MET A 642 -7.46 -0.75 -39.07
C MET A 642 -6.73 -0.83 -37.72
N LEU A 643 -6.24 -2.02 -37.32
CA LEU A 643 -5.49 -2.17 -36.06
C LEU A 643 -4.19 -1.36 -36.05
N PHE A 644 -3.48 -1.30 -37.18
CA PHE A 644 -2.23 -0.53 -37.27
C PHE A 644 -2.42 0.99 -37.31
N LYS A 645 -3.63 1.48 -37.61
CA LYS A 645 -3.96 2.91 -37.55
C LYS A 645 -4.35 3.38 -36.13
N GLU A 646 -4.53 2.46 -35.19
CA GLU A 646 -4.85 2.79 -33.79
C GLU A 646 -3.75 3.62 -33.13
N ARG A 647 -4.13 4.49 -32.18
CA ARG A 647 -3.17 5.29 -31.40
C ARG A 647 -3.00 4.82 -29.95
N HIS A 648 -3.88 3.95 -29.48
CA HIS A 648 -3.81 3.44 -28.13
C HIS A 648 -2.73 2.37 -28.03
N TRP A 649 -1.74 2.59 -27.16
CA TRP A 649 -0.56 1.73 -27.05
C TRP A 649 -0.93 0.24 -26.91
N ALA A 650 -1.88 -0.11 -26.03
CA ALA A 650 -2.26 -1.52 -25.83
C ALA A 650 -2.86 -2.18 -27.09
N LEU A 651 -3.64 -1.46 -27.89
CA LEU A 651 -4.23 -2.02 -29.10
C LEU A 651 -3.19 -2.15 -30.22
N ILE A 652 -2.29 -1.17 -30.35
CA ILE A 652 -1.16 -1.26 -31.28
C ILE A 652 -0.31 -2.48 -30.91
N HIS A 653 0.09 -2.63 -29.65
CA HIS A 653 0.87 -3.76 -29.18
C HIS A 653 0.16 -5.10 -29.41
N LEU A 654 -1.15 -5.20 -29.13
CA LEU A 654 -1.94 -6.39 -29.44
C LEU A 654 -1.95 -6.70 -30.95
N GLY A 655 -2.12 -5.67 -31.80
CA GLY A 655 -2.09 -5.79 -33.25
C GLY A 655 -0.71 -6.24 -33.77
N LEU A 656 0.38 -5.68 -33.23
CA LEU A 656 1.75 -6.06 -33.57
C LEU A 656 2.05 -7.50 -33.16
N THR A 657 1.66 -7.91 -31.95
CA THR A 657 1.83 -9.29 -31.46
C THR A 657 1.02 -10.27 -32.32
N ALA A 658 -0.23 -9.93 -32.65
CA ALA A 658 -1.08 -10.74 -33.52
C ALA A 658 -0.48 -10.89 -34.92
N PHE A 659 -0.01 -9.78 -35.51
CA PHE A 659 0.62 -9.79 -36.82
C PHE A 659 1.94 -10.55 -36.82
N GLY A 660 2.77 -10.41 -35.77
CA GLY A 660 4.00 -11.20 -35.63
C GLY A 660 3.72 -12.69 -35.58
N TYR A 661 2.66 -13.11 -34.87
CA TYR A 661 2.22 -14.50 -34.87
C TYR A 661 1.75 -14.96 -36.26
N PHE A 662 0.97 -14.13 -36.96
CA PHE A 662 0.45 -14.37 -38.30
C PHE A 662 1.57 -14.49 -39.34
N ALA A 663 2.44 -13.48 -39.43
CA ALA A 663 3.56 -13.40 -40.36
C ALA A 663 4.51 -14.59 -40.22
N ALA A 664 4.77 -15.06 -38.99
CA ALA A 664 5.65 -16.20 -38.74
C ALA A 664 5.07 -17.55 -39.18
N ARG A 665 3.76 -17.65 -39.49
CA ARG A 665 3.04 -18.92 -39.67
C ARG A 665 2.17 -18.99 -40.92
N THR A 666 2.07 -17.89 -41.67
CA THR A 666 1.35 -17.83 -42.94
C THR A 666 2.24 -18.26 -44.10
N SER A 667 1.62 -18.71 -45.20
CA SER A 667 2.29 -18.97 -46.47
C SER A 667 2.20 -17.78 -47.44
N CYS A 668 1.89 -16.58 -46.92
CA CYS A 668 1.80 -15.35 -47.71
C CYS A 668 3.18 -14.71 -47.84
N ASP A 669 3.62 -14.51 -49.08
CA ASP A 669 4.88 -13.90 -49.45
C ASP A 669 4.78 -12.36 -49.48
N GLU A 670 3.58 -11.81 -49.74
CA GLU A 670 3.33 -10.36 -49.82
C GLU A 670 2.87 -9.73 -48.48
N LEU A 671 3.58 -10.00 -47.39
CA LEU A 671 3.26 -9.47 -46.04
C LEU A 671 3.21 -7.94 -45.97
N TRP A 672 3.92 -7.24 -46.86
CA TRP A 672 3.93 -5.78 -46.95
C TRP A 672 2.53 -5.20 -47.21
N ARG A 673 1.63 -5.94 -47.88
CA ARG A 673 0.24 -5.51 -48.16
C ARG A 673 -0.60 -5.31 -46.91
N PHE A 674 -0.21 -5.89 -45.78
CA PHE A 674 -0.93 -5.80 -44.51
C PHE A 674 -0.57 -4.53 -43.71
N VAL A 675 0.37 -3.71 -44.20
CA VAL A 675 0.83 -2.50 -43.52
C VAL A 675 0.28 -1.27 -44.25
N PRO A 676 -0.54 -0.41 -43.60
CA PRO A 676 -1.02 0.81 -44.23
C PRO A 676 0.07 1.90 -44.23
N GLN A 677 0.06 2.77 -45.24
CA GLN A 677 1.00 3.91 -45.36
C GLN A 677 0.95 4.89 -44.19
N ASN A 678 -0.13 4.88 -43.41
CA ASN A 678 -0.33 5.74 -42.23
C ASN A 678 -0.41 4.93 -40.92
N ALA A 679 0.33 3.82 -40.82
CA ALA A 679 0.45 3.03 -39.59
C ALA A 679 0.99 3.87 -38.42
N ALA A 680 0.57 3.60 -37.19
CA ALA A 680 0.97 4.38 -36.01
C ALA A 680 2.47 4.37 -35.74
N LEU A 681 3.15 3.24 -35.98
CA LEU A 681 4.62 3.13 -35.87
C LEU A 681 5.38 3.85 -36.99
N SER A 682 4.69 4.30 -38.05
CA SER A 682 5.30 5.07 -39.14
C SER A 682 5.30 6.58 -38.87
N TYR A 683 4.90 7.01 -37.66
CA TYR A 683 4.78 8.42 -37.30
C TYR A 683 5.90 8.86 -36.36
N ASP A 684 6.83 9.66 -36.86
CA ASP A 684 7.86 10.30 -36.03
C ASP A 684 7.30 11.54 -35.33
N LEU A 685 7.24 11.50 -33.99
CA LEU A 685 6.77 12.59 -33.13
C LEU A 685 7.67 13.83 -33.18
N GLU A 686 8.97 13.68 -33.48
CA GLU A 686 9.93 14.79 -33.51
C GLU A 686 10.01 15.47 -34.89
N SER A 687 9.97 14.71 -35.99
CA SER A 687 10.07 15.28 -37.35
C SER A 687 8.72 15.54 -38.04
N GLY A 688 7.62 14.99 -37.53
CA GLY A 688 6.28 15.14 -38.10
C GLY A 688 6.11 14.59 -39.52
N LYS A 689 7.07 13.79 -40.03
CA LYS A 689 7.02 13.15 -41.34
C LYS A 689 6.56 11.69 -41.22
N GLN A 690 5.75 11.25 -42.18
CA GLN A 690 5.42 9.83 -42.36
C GLN A 690 6.67 9.09 -42.81
N VAL A 691 7.05 8.06 -42.06
CA VAL A 691 8.08 7.10 -42.45
C VAL A 691 7.44 6.09 -43.42
N ASN A 692 8.19 5.64 -44.42
CA ASN A 692 7.74 4.65 -45.40
C ASN A 692 7.55 3.25 -44.78
N GLU A 693 7.08 2.28 -45.57
CA GLU A 693 6.87 0.88 -45.17
C GLU A 693 8.12 0.24 -44.52
N GLU A 694 9.33 0.59 -44.99
CA GLU A 694 10.60 0.13 -44.42
C GLU A 694 10.81 0.61 -42.98
N GLY A 695 10.36 1.82 -42.65
CA GLY A 695 10.40 2.36 -41.30
C GLY A 695 9.49 1.61 -40.32
N PHE A 696 8.28 1.24 -40.76
CA PHE A 696 7.41 0.39 -39.95
C PHE A 696 8.07 -0.95 -39.62
N MET A 697 8.68 -1.60 -40.63
CA MET A 697 9.34 -2.89 -40.43
C MET A 697 10.57 -2.79 -39.50
N LEU A 698 11.30 -1.68 -39.54
CA LEU A 698 12.39 -1.40 -38.60
C LEU A 698 11.89 -1.24 -37.16
N GLU A 699 10.85 -0.43 -36.94
CA GLU A 699 10.25 -0.23 -35.62
C GLU A 699 9.60 -1.51 -35.08
N PHE A 700 8.94 -2.29 -35.95
CA PHE A 700 8.38 -3.59 -35.58
C PHE A 700 9.48 -4.59 -35.18
N LYS A 701 10.61 -4.60 -35.88
CA LYS A 701 11.78 -5.39 -35.49
C LYS A 701 12.32 -4.96 -34.12
N ILE A 702 12.48 -3.67 -33.89
CA ILE A 702 12.92 -3.13 -32.58
C ILE A 702 11.94 -3.55 -31.47
N PHE A 703 10.64 -3.51 -31.73
CA PHE A 703 9.61 -3.98 -30.81
C PHE A 703 9.80 -5.45 -30.44
N LEU A 704 9.95 -6.34 -31.44
CA LEU A 704 10.15 -7.77 -31.21
C LEU A 704 11.47 -8.07 -30.48
N GLU A 705 12.53 -7.34 -30.79
CA GLU A 705 13.83 -7.49 -30.11
C GLU A 705 13.77 -7.00 -28.65
N LYS A 706 13.04 -5.92 -28.36
CA LYS A 706 12.82 -5.41 -27.00
C LYS A 706 11.96 -6.33 -26.13
N GLU A 707 10.88 -6.89 -26.68
CA GLU A 707 10.05 -7.90 -25.99
C GLU A 707 10.88 -9.13 -25.55
N MET A 708 11.92 -9.49 -26.32
CA MET A 708 12.82 -10.59 -25.97
C MET A 708 13.96 -10.22 -25.00
N ALA A 709 14.21 -8.93 -24.73
CA ALA A 709 15.42 -8.45 -24.04
C ALA A 709 15.23 -7.97 -22.58
N LEU A 710 14.04 -8.09 -22.00
CA LEU A 710 13.72 -7.55 -20.67
C LEU A 710 14.37 -8.34 -19.51
N LEU A 711 15.61 -8.02 -19.14
CA LEU A 711 16.23 -8.60 -17.92
C LEU A 711 17.02 -7.65 -17.00
N THR A 712 17.15 -6.36 -17.28
CA THR A 712 17.79 -5.45 -16.29
C THR A 712 17.20 -4.05 -16.31
N VAL A 713 16.33 -3.77 -15.34
CA VAL A 713 15.90 -2.40 -15.02
C VAL A 713 17.06 -1.73 -14.31
N THR A 714 17.85 -0.95 -15.04
CA THR A 714 18.82 -0.03 -14.45
C THR A 714 18.10 1.25 -14.06
N THR A 715 18.29 1.68 -12.80
CA THR A 715 17.71 2.91 -12.27
C THR A 715 18.27 4.11 -13.04
N SER A 716 17.38 4.89 -13.65
CA SER A 716 17.72 6.15 -14.33
C SER A 716 16.82 7.28 -13.85
N GLY A 717 17.32 8.51 -13.90
CA GLY A 717 16.53 9.70 -13.55
C GLY A 717 15.26 9.83 -14.40
N ASP A 718 15.31 9.37 -15.65
CA ASP A 718 14.15 9.37 -16.55
C ASP A 718 13.06 8.39 -16.10
N GLN A 719 13.43 7.19 -15.62
CA GLN A 719 12.47 6.25 -15.05
C GLN A 719 11.82 6.79 -13.78
N LEU A 720 12.60 7.47 -12.92
CA LEU A 720 12.06 8.11 -11.72
C LEU A 720 11.02 9.18 -12.10
N ALA A 721 11.34 10.04 -13.07
CA ALA A 721 10.42 11.08 -13.54
C ALA A 721 9.12 10.50 -14.13
N LEU A 722 9.21 9.38 -14.87
CA LEU A 722 8.03 8.68 -15.40
C LEU A 722 7.16 8.10 -14.28
N LEU A 723 7.76 7.43 -13.29
CA LEU A 723 7.03 6.89 -12.14
C LEU A 723 6.38 7.99 -11.28
N MET A 724 7.02 9.16 -11.15
CA MET A 724 6.41 10.30 -10.47
C MET A 724 5.19 10.83 -11.23
N LYS A 725 5.27 10.91 -12.56
CA LYS A 725 4.13 11.29 -13.40
C LYS A 725 2.98 10.31 -13.28
N GLU A 726 3.28 9.00 -13.26
CA GLU A 726 2.30 7.94 -13.01
C GLU A 726 1.67 8.09 -11.62
N GLY A 727 2.48 8.24 -10.56
CA GLY A 727 2.02 8.43 -9.20
C GLY A 727 1.08 9.63 -9.05
N LEU A 728 1.40 10.75 -9.71
CA LEU A 728 0.53 11.93 -9.73
C LEU A 728 -0.84 11.64 -10.37
N MET A 729 -0.85 10.94 -11.52
CA MET A 729 -2.09 10.55 -12.18
C MET A 729 -2.94 9.62 -11.31
N LEU A 730 -2.31 8.63 -10.66
CA LEU A 730 -2.99 7.69 -9.77
C LEU A 730 -3.59 8.38 -8.54
N LYS A 731 -2.85 9.32 -7.95
CA LYS A 731 -3.32 10.16 -6.86
C LYS A 731 -4.53 11.01 -7.25
N ASP A 732 -4.52 11.58 -8.45
CA ASP A 732 -5.67 12.32 -8.99
C ASP A 732 -6.89 11.43 -9.20
N VAL A 733 -6.71 10.22 -9.73
CA VAL A 733 -7.77 9.22 -9.87
C VAL A 733 -8.34 8.84 -8.50
N LEU A 734 -7.49 8.58 -7.51
CA LEU A 734 -7.92 8.28 -6.15
C LEU A 734 -8.76 9.41 -5.56
N ASN A 735 -8.27 10.65 -5.67
CA ASN A 735 -8.98 11.82 -5.17
C ASN A 735 -10.35 12.00 -5.84
N LYS A 736 -10.48 11.67 -7.13
CA LYS A 736 -11.77 11.67 -7.84
C LYS A 736 -12.71 10.59 -7.28
N ILE A 737 -12.20 9.39 -7.03
CA ILE A 737 -12.99 8.29 -6.45
C ILE A 737 -13.49 8.67 -5.05
N LEU A 738 -12.60 9.17 -4.18
CA LEU A 738 -12.96 9.56 -2.82
C LEU A 738 -14.01 10.69 -2.80
N LYS A 739 -13.83 11.72 -3.64
CA LYS A 739 -14.83 12.80 -3.80
C LYS A 739 -16.17 12.31 -4.33
N SER A 740 -16.18 11.27 -5.18
CA SER A 740 -17.42 10.67 -5.68
C SER A 740 -18.17 9.87 -4.62
N CYS A 741 -17.45 9.25 -3.68
CA CYS A 741 -18.03 8.55 -2.53
C CYS A 741 -18.66 9.54 -1.53
N GLU A 742 -18.05 10.70 -1.30
CA GLU A 742 -18.61 11.76 -0.44
C GLU A 742 -19.92 12.33 -1.00
N LYS A 743 -20.00 12.50 -2.33
CA LYS A 743 -21.23 12.96 -3.01
C LYS A 743 -22.38 11.94 -3.01
N GLY A 744 -22.10 10.67 -2.73
CA GLY A 744 -23.13 9.63 -2.61
C GLY A 744 -24.02 9.77 -1.37
N ILE A 745 -23.63 10.61 -0.40
CA ILE A 745 -24.37 10.86 0.84
C ILE A 745 -25.34 12.05 0.69
N GLU A 746 -25.13 12.94 -0.28
CA GLU A 746 -26.13 13.95 -0.65
C GLU A 746 -27.19 13.35 -1.57
N CYS A 747 -28.21 12.75 -0.93
CA CYS A 747 -29.45 12.39 -1.61
C CYS A 747 -29.96 13.62 -2.39
N LYS A 748 -30.09 13.47 -3.72
CA LYS A 748 -30.59 14.49 -4.64
C LYS A 748 -31.77 15.25 -4.03
N SER A 749 -31.54 16.46 -3.56
CA SER A 749 -32.62 17.41 -3.34
C SER A 749 -33.24 17.68 -4.70
N MET A 750 -34.46 17.18 -4.90
CA MET A 750 -35.28 17.54 -6.03
C MET A 750 -35.42 19.07 -6.02
N ASP A 751 -34.90 19.72 -7.06
CA ASP A 751 -35.25 21.10 -7.39
C ASP A 751 -36.77 21.21 -7.36
N THR A 752 -37.28 21.93 -6.36
CA THR A 752 -38.69 22.31 -6.30
C THR A 752 -38.75 23.80 -6.43
N ASP A 753 -39.32 24.22 -7.56
CA ASP A 753 -39.67 25.56 -7.96
C ASP A 753 -40.13 26.43 -6.78
N GLU A 754 -39.57 27.64 -6.69
CA GLU A 754 -39.94 28.63 -5.69
C GLU A 754 -41.42 29.04 -5.85
N GLY A 755 -42.23 28.69 -4.84
CA GLY A 755 -43.58 29.20 -4.66
C GLY A 755 -43.90 29.38 -3.17
N PRO A 756 -44.46 30.51 -2.72
CA PRO A 756 -44.60 30.80 -1.31
C PRO A 756 -45.86 30.12 -0.77
N SER A 757 -45.73 29.13 0.11
CA SER A 757 -46.85 28.76 0.98
C SER A 757 -46.40 28.16 2.31
N SER A 758 -46.78 28.85 3.38
CA SER A 758 -46.71 28.43 4.77
C SER A 758 -47.62 27.22 5.02
N ARG A 759 -47.07 26.02 5.18
CA ARG A 759 -47.74 24.90 5.85
C ARG A 759 -46.75 24.05 6.65
N LYS A 760 -47.08 23.84 7.93
CA LYS A 760 -46.37 23.02 8.92
C LYS A 760 -45.93 21.68 8.31
N ARG A 761 -44.62 21.41 8.27
CA ARG A 761 -44.06 20.10 7.86
C ARG A 761 -44.31 19.09 8.99
N LYS A 762 -44.90 17.94 8.66
CA LYS A 762 -44.90 16.76 9.55
C LYS A 762 -43.57 16.03 9.37
N LEU A 763 -43.05 15.45 10.46
CA LEU A 763 -41.90 14.54 10.42
C LEU A 763 -42.14 13.40 9.41
N PRO A 764 -41.14 12.99 8.61
CA PRO A 764 -41.26 11.83 7.71
C PRO A 764 -41.65 10.56 8.49
N GLU A 765 -42.59 9.77 7.97
CA GLU A 765 -43.15 8.56 8.63
C GLU A 765 -42.08 7.54 9.09
N GLY A 766 -40.93 7.49 8.42
CA GLY A 766 -39.80 6.64 8.81
C GLY A 766 -39.16 7.07 10.14
N ILE A 767 -39.07 8.37 10.40
CA ILE A 767 -38.47 8.92 11.63
C ILE A 767 -39.44 8.77 12.80
N SER A 768 -40.75 8.97 12.59
CA SER A 768 -41.75 8.73 13.64
C SER A 768 -41.79 7.26 14.04
N LYS A 769 -41.71 6.34 13.07
CA LYS A 769 -41.68 4.90 13.34
C LYS A 769 -40.40 4.46 14.05
N GLY A 770 -39.26 5.06 13.70
CA GLY A 770 -38.00 4.88 14.44
C GLY A 770 -38.08 5.38 15.89
N MET A 771 -38.71 6.54 16.11
CA MET A 771 -38.88 7.13 17.45
C MET A 771 -39.80 6.27 18.33
N ASP A 772 -40.88 5.74 17.76
CA ASP A 772 -41.79 4.82 18.46
C ASP A 772 -41.09 3.51 18.85
N LEU A 773 -40.25 2.96 17.97
CA LEU A 773 -39.46 1.75 18.26
C LEU A 773 -38.44 2.00 19.37
N LEU A 774 -37.78 3.16 19.38
CA LEU A 774 -36.83 3.55 20.43
C LEU A 774 -37.53 3.71 21.79
N LYS A 775 -38.70 4.36 21.80
CA LYS A 775 -39.53 4.53 22.99
C LYS A 775 -40.04 3.18 23.53
N ASN A 776 -40.43 2.28 22.64
CA ASN A 776 -40.85 0.93 23.02
C ASN A 776 -39.67 0.09 23.54
N GLY A 777 -38.49 0.18 22.93
CA GLY A 777 -37.27 -0.47 23.40
C GLY A 777 -36.85 0.00 24.78
N LEU A 778 -36.89 1.31 25.04
CA LEU A 778 -36.59 1.86 26.37
C LEU A 778 -37.58 1.38 27.44
N LYS A 779 -38.87 1.33 27.10
CA LYS A 779 -39.91 0.83 28.00
C LYS A 779 -39.68 -0.64 28.38
N VAL A 780 -39.26 -1.48 27.44
CA VAL A 780 -38.93 -2.90 27.69
C VAL A 780 -37.69 -3.02 28.57
N MET A 781 -36.63 -2.25 28.30
CA MET A 781 -35.43 -2.24 29.15
C MET A 781 -35.73 -1.79 30.58
N ARG A 782 -36.57 -0.77 30.75
CA ARG A 782 -37.05 -0.31 32.06
C ARG A 782 -37.85 -1.39 32.80
N GLN A 783 -38.72 -2.11 32.10
CA GLN A 783 -39.47 -3.24 32.67
C GLN A 783 -38.53 -4.38 33.09
N GLY A 784 -37.50 -4.66 32.29
CA GLY A 784 -36.42 -5.61 32.64
C GLY A 784 -35.64 -5.20 33.89
N LEU A 785 -35.35 -3.90 34.04
CA LEU A 785 -34.71 -3.38 35.25
C LEU A 785 -35.60 -3.49 36.49
N SER A 786 -36.90 -3.19 36.41
CA SER A 786 -37.81 -3.35 37.56
C SER A 786 -37.94 -4.79 38.06
N LEU A 787 -37.63 -5.79 37.23
CA LEU A 787 -37.61 -7.20 37.61
C LEU A 787 -36.34 -7.62 38.37
N LEU A 788 -35.29 -6.78 38.38
CA LEU A 788 -34.01 -7.03 39.04
C LEU A 788 -33.97 -6.58 40.52
N GLU A 789 -35.08 -6.11 41.10
CA GLU A 789 -35.17 -5.62 42.50
C GLU A 789 -34.95 -6.68 43.60
N GLY A 790 -34.51 -7.89 43.26
CA GLY A 790 -34.46 -9.03 44.17
C GLY A 790 -33.14 -9.36 44.88
N SER A 791 -32.00 -8.73 44.57
CA SER A 791 -30.72 -9.18 45.16
C SER A 791 -29.67 -8.08 45.39
N HIS A 792 -29.20 -8.05 46.65
CA HIS A 792 -28.08 -7.28 47.22
C HIS A 792 -28.18 -5.74 47.27
N VAL A 793 -27.82 -5.20 48.44
CA VAL A 793 -27.90 -3.76 48.78
C VAL A 793 -26.98 -2.88 47.93
N ASP A 794 -25.84 -3.41 47.46
CA ASP A 794 -24.92 -2.70 46.55
C ASP A 794 -25.46 -2.59 45.10
N SER A 795 -26.47 -3.39 44.73
CA SER A 795 -27.12 -3.27 43.42
C SER A 795 -28.11 -2.11 43.38
N ARG A 796 -28.54 -1.58 44.54
CA ARG A 796 -29.59 -0.54 44.63
C ARG A 796 -29.11 0.84 44.18
N GLU A 797 -27.84 1.19 44.44
CA GLU A 797 -27.28 2.46 43.99
C GLU A 797 -27.03 2.46 42.47
N LEU A 798 -26.50 1.35 41.95
CA LEU A 798 -26.31 1.16 40.51
C LEU A 798 -27.65 1.09 39.76
N HIS A 799 -28.64 0.44 40.35
CA HIS A 799 -30.02 0.38 39.87
C HIS A 799 -30.64 1.78 39.82
N ASN A 800 -30.53 2.57 40.88
CA ASN A 800 -31.04 3.95 40.91
C ASN A 800 -30.33 4.86 39.90
N LYS A 801 -29.00 4.72 39.72
CA LYS A 801 -28.24 5.44 38.70
C LYS A 801 -28.73 5.08 37.29
N LEU A 802 -28.84 3.79 36.98
CA LEU A 802 -29.37 3.32 35.68
C LEU A 802 -30.80 3.80 35.45
N PHE A 803 -31.67 3.72 36.46
CA PHE A 803 -33.05 4.17 36.38
C PHE A 803 -33.15 5.69 36.11
N SER A 804 -32.29 6.49 36.75
CA SER A 804 -32.19 7.94 36.49
C SER A 804 -31.67 8.25 35.08
N HIS A 805 -30.72 7.46 34.57
CA HIS A 805 -30.21 7.59 33.20
C HIS A 805 -31.28 7.24 32.16
N PHE A 806 -32.08 6.18 32.39
CA PHE A 806 -33.20 5.84 31.51
C PHE A 806 -34.28 6.93 31.51
N PHE A 807 -34.57 7.54 32.66
CA PHE A 807 -35.48 8.69 32.71
C PHE A 807 -34.95 9.89 31.91
N GLY A 808 -33.65 10.20 32.03
CA GLY A 808 -33.02 11.26 31.24
C GLY A 808 -33.07 10.99 29.73
N LEU A 809 -32.91 9.72 29.32
CA LEU A 809 -33.04 9.29 27.93
C LEU A 809 -34.50 9.35 27.42
N GLU A 810 -35.49 8.99 28.24
CA GLU A 810 -36.91 9.14 27.89
C GLU A 810 -37.29 10.60 27.67
N ASP A 811 -36.78 11.51 28.52
CA ASP A 811 -37.06 12.95 28.44
C ASP A 811 -36.39 13.58 27.21
N GLU A 812 -35.18 13.15 26.88
CA GLU A 812 -34.45 13.60 25.71
C GLU A 812 -35.10 13.11 24.40
N ILE A 813 -35.58 11.87 24.36
CA ILE A 813 -36.35 11.31 23.23
C ILE A 813 -37.69 12.05 23.07
N ALA A 814 -38.36 12.39 24.18
CA ALA A 814 -39.58 13.20 24.15
C ALA A 814 -39.31 14.64 23.67
N ARG A 815 -38.17 15.23 24.06
CA ARG A 815 -37.71 16.54 23.61
C ARG A 815 -37.43 16.54 22.10
N LEU A 816 -36.73 15.53 21.60
CA LEU A 816 -36.44 15.35 20.17
C LEU A 816 -37.70 15.09 19.34
N GLY A 817 -38.65 14.32 19.88
CA GLY A 817 -39.98 14.13 19.28
C GLY A 817 -40.81 15.41 19.19
N ASN A 818 -40.63 16.34 20.14
CA ASN A 818 -41.34 17.63 20.18
C ASN A 818 -40.62 18.73 19.38
N GLN A 819 -39.29 18.69 19.25
CA GLN A 819 -38.52 19.60 18.38
C GLN A 819 -38.78 19.35 16.89
N GLY A 820 -39.28 18.17 16.53
CA GLY A 820 -39.85 17.88 15.22
C GLY A 820 -41.21 18.55 14.93
N GLY A 821 -41.78 19.28 15.89
CA GLY A 821 -43.09 19.93 15.82
C GLY A 821 -43.12 21.40 16.24
N GLY A 822 -41.98 22.05 16.47
CA GLY A 822 -41.89 23.46 16.85
C GLY A 822 -40.50 24.05 16.64
N ASP A 823 -40.17 24.39 15.40
CA ASP A 823 -40.09 25.77 14.88
C ASP A 823 -40.02 25.71 13.34
#